data_AF-A0A2T7P5J0-F1
#
_entry.id   AF-A0A2T7P5J0-F1
#
_cell.length_a   1.000
_cell.length_b   1.000
_cell.length_c   1.000
_cell.angle_alpha   90.00
_cell.angle_beta   90.00
_cell.angle_gamma   90.00
#
_symmetry.space_group_name_H-M   'P 1'
#
loop_
_entity.id
_entity.type
_entity.pdbx_description
1 polymer ?
#
loop_
_entity_poly.entity_id
_entity_poly.type
_entity_poly.pdbx_seq_one_letter_code
_entity_poly.pdbx_strand_id
1 'polypeptide(L)'
;MVLCDDGNYRETRWFTAWKKEKETEDYFLPRMVRDITEQSCVPFGDGVISTYDTCLAPEICEELWNPQSRHIDLSLDGVEIIMNSSGSYHQLRKMFTRVDLVKSATYKCGGVYMFSNLIGCDGERVFYDGGSMISVNGQIVAEGPQFTLEEVCVVAAVVDLEDVRSYKYGLRSRSEKASCTKPFPRIQVDFALSDRDDYNLLRTSPPIQFSLLSPAEEIRLGPACWMWDYLRRSAQGGFFLPLSGGIDSSATACLVASMCHLICDAVANGNHTVQMDIQRITGQPEYVPKEPRELANRIFTTCYMASENSSNDTRNRAAQLANQIGCYHLSINIDIAVAAVLKIFSTAVNMMPRFRVHGGSLRENLALQNVQARLRMVLAYLFAQLSLWARGRSGGLLVLGSANVDESLRGYMTKYDCSSADINPIGGISKTDLRIFINHCKDKFGFTSLESILGALPTAELEPLADGELMQTDEQDMGMTYEELSVYGKLRKQQKCGPYSMFCKLLHLSSSKHSPEEIADKVKLFFQLYAINRHKMTVLTPSYHAESYSPDDNRFDQRQFLYNVKWPWQFSRIDQEVKKVEDLLKMRDDAEEISSASENEKRANINPQIPTAPSNISNGMPISSSSMGITVPLSCQVTLLRNTAGSPRQLVPSTPTLARRYIPLLPQQLHQLQLHQQQHQQTQLTFPSSTVGASTINGSKGITFAGETNGIDTSSHEYIVHQLPGSGNRVLLSSGRYATIDPSMLGPVNALMAVANQRPLPTPDTEDSPIQVADTSSHGSDTEIVKKKRRKKMTDKPLSDHAEKPVVEDKVQKRGMKERAPALMQQLAHKVQRNVENAMQLEKPLPTLHKQNGNSGTSVQEV
;
A
#
# COMPACT_ATOMS: atom_id res chain seq x y z
N MET A 1 -10.75 -6.28 -23.73
CA MET A 1 -10.30 -5.33 -22.69
C MET A 1 -9.99 -6.04 -21.37
N VAL A 2 -9.13 -5.43 -20.54
CA VAL A 2 -8.57 -5.97 -19.28
C VAL A 2 -9.04 -5.12 -18.08
N LEU A 3 -9.06 -5.73 -16.88
CA LEU A 3 -9.32 -5.06 -15.60
C LEU A 3 -8.25 -5.51 -14.58
N CYS A 4 -7.91 -4.64 -13.63
CA CYS A 4 -6.90 -4.89 -12.61
C CYS A 4 -7.49 -5.33 -11.26
N ASP A 5 -7.08 -6.50 -10.78
CA ASP A 5 -7.44 -7.05 -9.47
C ASP A 5 -6.22 -7.28 -8.55
N ASP A 6 -5.04 -6.77 -8.93
CA ASP A 6 -3.79 -7.02 -8.23
C ASP A 6 -3.46 -5.93 -7.17
N GLY A 7 -2.74 -6.30 -6.12
CA GLY A 7 -2.31 -5.36 -5.08
C GLY A 7 -3.48 -4.68 -4.35
N ASN A 8 -3.66 -3.37 -4.53
CA ASN A 8 -4.82 -2.62 -3.99
C ASN A 8 -6.05 -2.64 -4.93
N TYR A 9 -5.88 -2.88 -6.24
CA TYR A 9 -6.98 -2.83 -7.22
C TYR A 9 -7.90 -4.05 -7.09
N ARG A 10 -9.20 -3.87 -7.33
CA ARG A 10 -10.23 -4.93 -7.29
C ARG A 10 -11.34 -4.62 -8.31
N GLU A 11 -10.97 -4.22 -9.52
CA GLU A 11 -11.90 -3.68 -10.52
C GLU A 11 -13.06 -4.63 -10.88
N THR A 12 -12.85 -5.95 -10.88
CA THR A 12 -13.95 -6.91 -11.18
C THR A 12 -15.01 -6.98 -10.08
N ARG A 13 -14.79 -6.33 -8.93
CA ARG A 13 -15.83 -6.10 -7.90
C ARG A 13 -16.94 -5.17 -8.38
N TRP A 14 -16.64 -4.28 -9.34
CA TRP A 14 -17.54 -3.20 -9.77
C TRP A 14 -17.79 -3.18 -11.28
N PHE A 15 -16.81 -3.61 -12.09
CA PHE A 15 -16.84 -3.51 -13.54
C PHE A 15 -16.81 -4.89 -14.23
N THR A 16 -17.38 -4.96 -15.43
CA THR A 16 -17.30 -6.14 -16.30
C THR A 16 -16.42 -5.81 -17.51
N ALA A 17 -15.35 -6.57 -17.71
CA ALA A 17 -14.42 -6.34 -18.82
C ALA A 17 -15.08 -6.61 -20.18
N TRP A 18 -14.96 -5.68 -21.13
CA TRP A 18 -15.47 -5.86 -22.51
C TRP A 18 -14.72 -6.98 -23.25
N LYS A 19 -15.49 -7.89 -23.88
CA LYS A 19 -14.99 -9.12 -24.56
C LYS A 19 -15.35 -9.23 -26.05
N LYS A 20 -16.04 -8.25 -26.64
CA LYS A 20 -16.38 -8.24 -28.07
C LYS A 20 -15.26 -7.55 -28.84
N GLU A 21 -14.25 -8.32 -29.25
CA GLU A 21 -12.99 -7.77 -29.76
C GLU A 21 -13.12 -7.23 -31.19
N LYS A 22 -12.75 -5.96 -31.37
CA LYS A 22 -12.91 -5.15 -32.58
C LYS A 22 -14.37 -5.09 -33.03
N GLU A 23 -15.26 -4.82 -32.07
CA GLU A 23 -16.72 -4.75 -32.20
C GLU A 23 -17.30 -3.65 -31.29
N THR A 24 -18.39 -3.02 -31.73
CA THR A 24 -19.11 -1.93 -31.06
C THR A 24 -20.61 -2.16 -31.10
N GLU A 25 -21.35 -1.70 -30.09
CA GLU A 25 -22.81 -1.75 -30.00
C GLU A 25 -23.41 -0.35 -29.84
N ASP A 26 -24.69 -0.18 -30.19
CA ASP A 26 -25.43 1.06 -29.99
C ASP A 26 -25.78 1.26 -28.50
N TYR A 27 -25.07 2.17 -27.84
CA TYR A 27 -25.42 2.60 -26.48
C TYR A 27 -26.49 3.69 -26.53
N PHE A 28 -27.69 3.36 -26.08
CA PHE A 28 -28.82 4.30 -25.99
C PHE A 28 -28.60 5.35 -24.91
N LEU A 29 -28.50 6.61 -25.31
CA LEU A 29 -28.18 7.71 -24.42
C LEU A 29 -29.32 8.00 -23.41
N PRO A 30 -29.02 8.42 -22.16
CA PRO A 30 -30.01 8.98 -21.23
C PRO A 30 -30.68 10.22 -21.83
N ARG A 31 -31.99 10.43 -21.57
CA ARG A 31 -32.76 11.56 -22.16
C ARG A 31 -32.04 12.91 -22.02
N MET A 32 -31.58 13.24 -20.81
CA MET A 32 -30.83 14.47 -20.51
C MET A 32 -29.58 14.72 -21.37
N VAL A 33 -28.99 13.68 -21.98
CA VAL A 33 -27.90 13.82 -22.96
C VAL A 33 -28.47 14.02 -24.35
N ARG A 34 -29.49 13.25 -24.73
CA ARG A 34 -30.17 13.34 -26.04
C ARG A 34 -30.84 14.68 -26.28
N ASP A 35 -31.41 15.26 -25.23
CA ASP A 35 -32.06 16.57 -25.23
C ASP A 35 -31.02 17.72 -25.41
N ILE A 36 -29.72 17.41 -25.39
CA ILE A 36 -28.59 18.35 -25.60
C ILE A 36 -27.80 18.01 -26.88
N THR A 37 -27.55 16.73 -27.16
CA THR A 37 -26.72 16.26 -28.30
C THR A 37 -27.50 15.89 -29.55
N GLU A 38 -28.84 15.84 -29.46
CA GLU A 38 -29.79 15.38 -30.49
C GLU A 38 -29.60 13.91 -30.97
N GLN A 39 -28.61 13.19 -30.41
CA GLN A 39 -28.30 11.80 -30.73
C GLN A 39 -29.20 10.82 -29.95
N SER A 40 -29.64 9.73 -30.60
CA SER A 40 -30.43 8.66 -29.95
C SER A 40 -29.56 7.58 -29.29
N CYS A 41 -28.46 7.22 -29.95
CA CYS A 41 -27.44 6.28 -29.50
C CYS A 41 -26.04 6.76 -29.93
N VAL A 42 -25.01 6.15 -29.36
CA VAL A 42 -23.59 6.32 -29.75
C VAL A 42 -22.88 4.97 -29.79
N PRO A 43 -21.82 4.79 -30.61
CA PRO A 43 -21.02 3.56 -30.59
C PRO A 43 -20.33 3.36 -29.24
N PHE A 44 -20.44 2.14 -28.70
CA PHE A 44 -19.79 1.73 -27.45
C PHE A 44 -19.09 0.38 -27.64
N GLY A 45 -17.80 0.29 -27.31
CA GLY A 45 -17.01 -0.93 -27.45
C GLY A 45 -15.57 -0.69 -27.91
N ASP A 46 -15.03 -1.65 -28.66
CA ASP A 46 -13.62 -1.74 -29.06
C ASP A 46 -13.46 -1.25 -30.51
N GLY A 47 -13.38 0.07 -30.68
CA GLY A 47 -13.24 0.77 -31.96
C GLY A 47 -12.27 1.96 -31.89
N VAL A 48 -11.98 2.58 -33.04
CA VAL A 48 -10.99 3.66 -33.17
C VAL A 48 -11.61 4.91 -33.81
N ILE A 49 -11.09 6.09 -33.47
CA ILE A 49 -11.55 7.37 -34.00
C ILE A 49 -10.68 7.76 -35.20
N SER A 50 -11.32 8.09 -36.33
CA SER A 50 -10.68 8.50 -37.57
C SER A 50 -11.09 9.94 -37.88
N THR A 51 -10.11 10.84 -37.98
CA THR A 51 -10.30 12.23 -38.39
C THR A 51 -9.89 12.40 -39.86
N TYR A 52 -9.91 13.63 -40.40
CA TYR A 52 -9.42 13.89 -41.76
C TYR A 52 -7.92 13.62 -41.94
N ASP A 53 -7.17 13.73 -40.86
CA ASP A 53 -5.71 13.87 -40.84
C ASP A 53 -5.00 12.78 -40.05
N THR A 54 -5.67 12.05 -39.15
CA THR A 54 -5.04 10.98 -38.34
C THR A 54 -6.05 9.93 -37.83
N CYS A 55 -5.57 8.96 -37.05
CA CYS A 55 -6.36 7.94 -36.39
C CYS A 55 -5.88 7.77 -34.95
N LEU A 56 -6.80 7.83 -33.99
CA LEU A 56 -6.53 7.85 -32.55
C LEU A 56 -7.43 6.89 -31.77
N ALA A 57 -6.92 6.33 -30.67
CA ALA A 57 -7.64 5.34 -29.88
C ALA A 57 -7.24 5.32 -28.38
N PRO A 58 -8.15 4.90 -27.48
CA PRO A 58 -7.83 4.69 -26.08
C PRO A 58 -7.14 3.34 -25.81
N GLU A 59 -6.28 3.30 -24.78
CA GLU A 59 -5.80 2.09 -24.10
C GLU A 59 -5.93 2.33 -22.60
N ILE A 60 -6.74 1.57 -21.85
CA ILE A 60 -7.12 1.97 -20.48
C ILE A 60 -6.20 1.32 -19.45
N CYS A 61 -5.47 2.15 -18.69
CA CYS A 61 -4.61 1.77 -17.57
C CYS A 61 -3.86 0.43 -17.78
N GLU A 62 -4.25 -0.63 -17.07
CA GLU A 62 -3.66 -1.98 -17.03
C GLU A 62 -3.47 -2.63 -18.42
N GLU A 63 -4.21 -2.18 -19.45
CA GLU A 63 -4.04 -2.67 -20.83
C GLU A 63 -2.62 -2.43 -21.39
N LEU A 64 -1.91 -1.39 -20.94
CA LEU A 64 -0.49 -1.16 -21.24
C LEU A 64 0.44 -2.22 -20.60
N TRP A 65 0.11 -2.71 -19.41
CA TRP A 65 0.93 -3.64 -18.64
C TRP A 65 0.75 -5.11 -19.08
N ASN A 66 -0.29 -5.40 -19.85
CA ASN A 66 -0.59 -6.76 -20.32
C ASN A 66 0.44 -7.26 -21.36
N PRO A 67 0.84 -8.56 -21.33
CA PRO A 67 1.74 -9.14 -22.35
C PRO A 67 1.25 -9.04 -23.80
N GLN A 68 -0.07 -8.93 -24.02
CA GLN A 68 -0.69 -8.61 -25.31
C GLN A 68 -1.42 -7.26 -25.18
N SER A 69 -0.64 -6.19 -25.01
CA SER A 69 -1.12 -4.82 -24.84
C SER A 69 -1.99 -4.36 -26.02
N ARG A 70 -3.04 -3.55 -25.75
CA ARG A 70 -4.01 -3.11 -26.78
C ARG A 70 -3.32 -2.30 -27.90
N HIS A 71 -2.33 -1.47 -27.56
CA HIS A 71 -1.61 -0.60 -28.49
C HIS A 71 -0.89 -1.35 -29.62
N ILE A 72 -0.54 -2.62 -29.43
CA ILE A 72 0.08 -3.47 -30.45
C ILE A 72 -0.88 -3.64 -31.64
N ASP A 73 -2.12 -4.00 -31.32
CA ASP A 73 -3.21 -4.21 -32.28
C ASP A 73 -3.64 -2.89 -32.95
N LEU A 74 -3.75 -1.82 -32.15
CA LEU A 74 -4.14 -0.48 -32.58
C LEU A 74 -3.12 0.09 -33.59
N SER A 75 -1.82 0.05 -33.25
CA SER A 75 -0.78 0.53 -34.17
C SER A 75 -0.69 -0.32 -35.44
N LEU A 76 -0.98 -1.63 -35.38
CA LEU A 76 -1.04 -2.48 -36.58
C LEU A 76 -2.22 -2.12 -37.50
N ASP A 77 -3.39 -1.75 -36.97
CA ASP A 77 -4.55 -1.26 -37.77
C ASP A 77 -4.25 0.07 -38.46
N GLY A 78 -3.42 0.91 -37.84
CA GLY A 78 -2.94 2.18 -38.39
C GLY A 78 -2.80 3.29 -37.35
N VAL A 79 -3.49 3.18 -36.21
CA VAL A 79 -3.60 4.21 -35.15
C VAL A 79 -2.25 4.89 -34.88
N GLU A 80 -2.23 6.20 -34.99
CA GLU A 80 -1.05 7.05 -34.88
C GLU A 80 -0.90 7.65 -33.48
N ILE A 81 -2.02 7.88 -32.78
CA ILE A 81 -2.06 8.44 -31.43
C ILE A 81 -2.80 7.48 -30.49
N ILE A 82 -2.11 6.99 -29.46
CA ILE A 82 -2.71 6.18 -28.38
C ILE A 82 -2.85 7.05 -27.13
N MET A 83 -4.03 7.04 -26.53
CA MET A 83 -4.35 7.81 -25.31
C MET A 83 -4.58 6.85 -24.14
N ASN A 84 -3.75 6.93 -23.10
CA ASN A 84 -3.92 6.13 -21.89
C ASN A 84 -4.34 6.99 -20.71
N SER A 85 -5.56 6.75 -20.24
CA SER A 85 -6.06 7.22 -18.94
C SER A 85 -5.76 6.16 -17.88
N SER A 86 -5.11 6.59 -16.80
CA SER A 86 -4.64 5.72 -15.71
C SER A 86 -5.13 6.18 -14.34
N GLY A 87 -5.43 5.18 -13.50
CA GLY A 87 -5.57 5.32 -12.04
C GLY A 87 -4.39 4.65 -11.35
N SER A 88 -3.17 5.04 -11.69
CA SER A 88 -1.94 4.34 -11.30
C SER A 88 -1.35 4.92 -10.02
N TYR A 89 -1.56 4.25 -8.89
CA TYR A 89 -1.10 4.73 -7.58
C TYR A 89 0.44 4.70 -7.39
N HIS A 90 0.93 5.55 -6.48
CA HIS A 90 2.33 5.62 -6.04
C HIS A 90 2.80 4.33 -5.42
N GLN A 91 3.96 3.87 -5.85
CA GLN A 91 4.72 2.87 -5.14
C GLN A 91 6.18 3.32 -5.23
N LEU A 92 6.88 3.28 -4.09
CA LEU A 92 8.25 3.74 -3.99
C LEU A 92 9.13 3.04 -5.05
N ARG A 93 9.84 3.84 -5.86
CA ARG A 93 10.70 3.40 -6.98
C ARG A 93 9.95 2.77 -8.18
N LYS A 94 8.63 2.95 -8.34
CA LYS A 94 7.86 2.36 -9.47
C LYS A 94 7.92 3.16 -10.78
N MET A 95 8.19 4.47 -10.72
CA MET A 95 8.03 5.38 -11.88
C MET A 95 8.79 4.92 -13.14
N PHE A 96 10.02 4.38 -13.00
CA PHE A 96 10.80 3.92 -14.15
C PHE A 96 10.07 2.84 -14.98
N THR A 97 9.32 1.94 -14.34
CA THR A 97 8.55 0.89 -15.03
C THR A 97 7.44 1.48 -15.90
N ARG A 98 6.78 2.56 -15.44
CA ARG A 98 5.77 3.30 -16.21
C ARG A 98 6.41 3.98 -17.43
N VAL A 99 7.52 4.70 -17.22
CA VAL A 99 8.28 5.40 -18.26
C VAL A 99 8.78 4.42 -19.34
N ASP A 100 9.38 3.31 -18.95
CA ASP A 100 9.93 2.34 -19.90
C ASP A 100 8.84 1.55 -20.65
N LEU A 101 7.67 1.30 -20.06
CA LEU A 101 6.52 0.73 -20.80
C LEU A 101 6.00 1.70 -21.87
N VAL A 102 5.77 2.98 -21.51
CA VAL A 102 5.30 4.02 -22.45
C VAL A 102 6.30 4.20 -23.61
N LYS A 103 7.60 4.24 -23.33
CA LYS A 103 8.65 4.29 -24.36
C LYS A 103 8.71 3.00 -25.20
N SER A 104 8.56 1.83 -24.58
CA SER A 104 8.60 0.53 -25.29
C SER A 104 7.45 0.40 -26.28
N ALA A 105 6.25 0.85 -25.91
CA ALA A 105 5.07 0.87 -26.77
C ALA A 105 5.32 1.64 -28.08
N THR A 106 5.79 2.90 -27.98
CA THR A 106 6.07 3.75 -29.15
C THR A 106 7.32 3.33 -29.90
N TYR A 107 8.38 2.86 -29.22
CA TYR A 107 9.62 2.38 -29.86
C TYR A 107 9.38 1.14 -30.72
N LYS A 108 8.60 0.17 -30.23
CA LYS A 108 8.31 -1.07 -30.95
C LYS A 108 7.33 -0.87 -32.10
N CYS A 109 6.32 -0.02 -31.91
CA CYS A 109 5.16 0.04 -32.81
C CYS A 109 5.15 1.28 -33.72
N GLY A 110 5.85 2.35 -33.35
CA GLY A 110 5.72 3.68 -33.97
C GLY A 110 4.40 4.36 -33.60
N GLY A 111 4.44 5.66 -33.35
CA GLY A 111 3.28 6.46 -32.93
C GLY A 111 3.57 7.42 -31.79
N VAL A 112 2.55 8.22 -31.49
CA VAL A 112 2.42 9.06 -30.29
C VAL A 112 1.70 8.26 -29.21
N TYR A 113 2.15 8.38 -27.97
CA TYR A 113 1.49 7.80 -26.81
C TYR A 113 1.36 8.86 -25.72
N MET A 114 0.13 9.22 -25.39
CA MET A 114 -0.23 10.20 -24.38
C MET A 114 -0.67 9.46 -23.11
N PHE A 115 0.20 9.43 -22.09
CA PHE A 115 -0.12 8.85 -20.80
C PHE A 115 -0.59 9.95 -19.83
N SER A 116 -1.77 9.78 -19.24
CA SER A 116 -2.35 10.68 -18.25
C SER A 116 -2.82 9.91 -17.03
N ASN A 117 -2.53 10.43 -15.84
CA ASN A 117 -2.78 9.75 -14.57
C ASN A 117 -3.49 10.69 -13.58
N LEU A 118 -4.23 10.11 -12.65
CA LEU A 118 -4.71 10.84 -11.46
C LEU A 118 -3.53 11.41 -10.65
N ILE A 119 -3.80 12.48 -9.91
CA ILE A 119 -2.87 13.05 -8.93
C ILE A 119 -3.60 13.35 -7.61
N GLY A 120 -2.90 13.20 -6.48
CA GLY A 120 -3.47 13.46 -5.15
C GLY A 120 -4.00 12.22 -4.44
N CYS A 121 -4.59 12.43 -3.27
CA CYS A 121 -5.37 11.45 -2.51
C CYS A 121 -6.87 11.57 -2.83
N ASP A 122 -7.48 10.53 -3.37
CA ASP A 122 -8.91 10.51 -3.73
C ASP A 122 -9.87 10.33 -2.53
N GLY A 123 -9.35 9.87 -1.39
CA GLY A 123 -10.11 9.50 -0.19
C GLY A 123 -9.72 8.13 0.39
N GLU A 124 -8.94 7.33 -0.36
CA GLU A 124 -8.32 6.10 0.15
C GLU A 124 -6.91 6.36 0.77
N ARG A 125 -6.26 5.29 1.19
CA ARG A 125 -4.88 5.30 1.74
C ARG A 125 -3.77 5.41 0.68
N VAL A 126 -4.15 5.38 -0.60
CA VAL A 126 -3.23 5.52 -1.73
C VAL A 126 -3.05 6.99 -2.08
N PHE A 127 -1.95 7.30 -2.76
CA PHE A 127 -1.73 8.58 -3.42
C PHE A 127 -1.49 8.30 -4.90
N TYR A 128 -2.12 9.02 -5.80
CA TYR A 128 -1.86 8.92 -7.23
C TYR A 128 -0.75 9.90 -7.60
N ASP A 129 0.30 9.40 -8.24
CA ASP A 129 1.57 10.11 -8.40
C ASP A 129 1.74 10.73 -9.78
N GLY A 130 0.64 11.19 -10.39
CA GLY A 130 0.66 11.97 -11.63
C GLY A 130 1.63 11.38 -12.66
N GLY A 131 2.65 12.17 -13.03
CA GLY A 131 3.67 11.72 -13.98
C GLY A 131 3.08 11.44 -15.36
N SER A 132 2.08 12.23 -15.75
CA SER A 132 1.57 12.27 -17.12
C SER A 132 2.72 12.60 -18.08
N MET A 133 2.78 11.94 -19.23
CA MET A 133 3.92 12.05 -20.16
C MET A 133 3.48 11.79 -21.60
N ILE A 134 4.15 12.44 -22.56
CA ILE A 134 3.92 12.23 -23.99
C ILE A 134 5.19 11.61 -24.59
N SER A 135 5.00 10.50 -25.30
CA SER A 135 6.06 9.80 -26.02
C SER A 135 5.82 9.79 -27.52
N VAL A 136 6.90 9.87 -28.31
CA VAL A 136 6.88 9.75 -29.76
C VAL A 136 8.01 8.82 -30.18
N ASN A 137 7.70 7.73 -30.91
CA ASN A 137 8.67 6.80 -31.50
C ASN A 137 9.81 6.32 -30.55
N GLY A 138 9.50 6.14 -29.27
CA GLY A 138 10.44 5.67 -28.22
C GLY A 138 11.10 6.76 -27.36
N GLN A 139 10.93 8.04 -27.72
CA GLN A 139 11.41 9.17 -26.92
C GLN A 139 10.29 9.72 -26.04
N ILE A 140 10.62 10.37 -24.92
CA ILE A 140 9.70 11.26 -24.20
C ILE A 140 9.89 12.67 -24.78
N VAL A 141 8.81 13.42 -25.01
CA VAL A 141 8.84 14.80 -25.51
C VAL A 141 8.22 15.81 -24.54
N ALA A 142 7.44 15.34 -23.56
CA ALA A 142 6.94 16.14 -22.44
C ALA A 142 6.66 15.25 -21.21
N GLU A 143 6.87 15.80 -20.02
CA GLU A 143 6.58 15.16 -18.72
C GLU A 143 5.87 16.15 -17.79
N GLY A 144 5.03 15.65 -16.88
CA GLY A 144 4.39 16.39 -15.80
C GLY A 144 4.91 15.94 -14.42
N PRO A 145 4.62 16.71 -13.35
CA PRO A 145 5.12 16.41 -12.01
C PRO A 145 4.60 15.07 -11.48
N GLN A 146 5.46 14.34 -10.75
CA GLN A 146 5.05 13.17 -9.97
C GLN A 146 4.30 13.56 -8.67
N PHE A 147 4.68 14.70 -8.08
CA PHE A 147 4.10 15.22 -6.85
C PHE A 147 3.98 16.74 -6.92
N THR A 148 2.80 17.27 -6.62
CA THR A 148 2.53 18.72 -6.49
C THR A 148 1.30 18.93 -5.60
N LEU A 149 0.95 20.18 -5.32
CA LEU A 149 -0.30 20.58 -4.66
C LEU A 149 -1.33 21.15 -5.65
N GLU A 150 -1.02 21.19 -6.95
CA GLU A 150 -1.95 21.55 -8.01
C GLU A 150 -3.02 20.47 -8.21
N GLU A 151 -4.30 20.86 -8.26
CA GLU A 151 -5.42 19.95 -8.55
C GLU A 151 -5.46 19.50 -10.03
N VAL A 152 -4.82 20.27 -10.93
CA VAL A 152 -4.81 20.03 -12.37
C VAL A 152 -3.39 20.26 -12.91
N CYS A 153 -2.88 19.32 -13.69
CA CYS A 153 -1.62 19.46 -14.43
C CYS A 153 -1.84 19.04 -15.88
N VAL A 154 -1.70 20.00 -16.81
CA VAL A 154 -1.80 19.76 -18.25
C VAL A 154 -0.40 19.58 -18.82
N VAL A 155 -0.19 18.48 -19.55
CA VAL A 155 1.05 18.20 -20.28
C VAL A 155 0.72 18.22 -21.77
N ALA A 156 1.46 19.01 -22.54
CA ALA A 156 1.24 19.22 -23.97
C ALA A 156 2.55 19.12 -24.75
N ALA A 157 2.46 18.73 -26.02
CA ALA A 157 3.58 18.65 -26.95
C ALA A 157 3.10 18.93 -28.38
N VAL A 158 3.96 19.51 -29.21
CA VAL A 158 3.76 19.66 -30.66
C VAL A 158 4.49 18.51 -31.34
N VAL A 159 3.79 17.74 -32.19
CA VAL A 159 4.33 16.52 -32.80
C VAL A 159 3.99 16.49 -34.29
N ASP A 160 4.97 16.17 -35.12
CA ASP A 160 4.77 15.92 -36.55
C ASP A 160 4.28 14.47 -36.77
N LEU A 161 3.18 14.30 -37.51
CA LEU A 161 2.65 12.98 -37.86
C LEU A 161 3.43 12.32 -39.00
N GLU A 162 4.15 13.08 -39.84
CA GLU A 162 5.03 12.52 -40.86
C GLU A 162 6.29 11.88 -40.27
N ASP A 163 6.74 12.30 -39.08
CA ASP A 163 7.75 11.56 -38.29
C ASP A 163 7.21 10.19 -37.87
N VAL A 164 5.95 10.10 -37.43
CA VAL A 164 5.29 8.82 -37.09
C VAL A 164 5.13 7.93 -38.33
N ARG A 165 4.71 8.49 -39.47
CA ARG A 165 4.52 7.77 -40.74
C ARG A 165 5.84 7.25 -41.29
N SER A 166 6.86 8.10 -41.31
CA SER A 166 8.23 7.76 -41.74
C SER A 166 8.84 6.67 -40.87
N TYR A 167 8.68 6.76 -39.54
CA TYR A 167 9.14 5.73 -38.60
C TYR A 167 8.44 4.38 -38.83
N LYS A 168 7.10 4.37 -38.91
CA LYS A 168 6.32 3.16 -39.21
C LYS A 168 6.65 2.56 -40.58
N TYR A 169 6.96 3.38 -41.58
CA TYR A 169 7.34 2.95 -42.93
C TYR A 169 8.74 2.30 -42.98
N GLY A 170 9.68 2.78 -42.16
CA GLY A 170 11.00 2.16 -41.97
C GLY A 170 10.93 0.74 -41.39
N LEU A 171 9.96 0.48 -40.51
CA LEU A 171 9.72 -0.82 -39.88
C LEU A 171 9.01 -1.82 -40.81
N ARG A 172 9.68 -2.26 -41.88
CA ARG A 172 9.10 -3.13 -42.92
C ARG A 172 8.39 -4.39 -42.40
N SER A 173 8.95 -5.07 -41.39
CA SER A 173 8.35 -6.26 -40.78
C SER A 173 7.08 -5.97 -39.97
N ARG A 174 6.92 -4.75 -39.41
CA ARG A 174 5.65 -4.29 -38.82
C ARG A 174 4.60 -4.18 -39.92
N SER A 175 4.94 -3.56 -41.05
CA SER A 175 3.99 -3.32 -42.15
C SER A 175 3.53 -4.61 -42.83
N GLU A 176 4.41 -5.60 -42.95
CA GLU A 176 4.02 -6.98 -43.33
C GLU A 176 2.97 -7.54 -42.35
N LYS A 177 3.24 -7.47 -41.04
CA LYS A 177 2.32 -7.98 -40.00
C LYS A 177 0.99 -7.20 -39.95
N ALA A 178 1.02 -5.90 -40.22
CA ALA A 178 -0.17 -5.05 -40.30
C ALA A 178 -1.15 -5.53 -41.37
N SER A 179 -0.65 -5.92 -42.55
CA SER A 179 -1.49 -6.39 -43.68
C SER A 179 -2.41 -7.58 -43.34
N CYS A 180 -2.05 -8.39 -42.34
CA CYS A 180 -2.78 -9.58 -41.91
C CYS A 180 -3.70 -9.36 -40.69
N THR A 181 -3.97 -8.11 -40.29
CA THR A 181 -4.67 -7.80 -39.03
C THR A 181 -6.19 -7.60 -39.26
N LYS A 182 -7.07 -8.21 -38.43
CA LYS A 182 -8.52 -7.90 -38.43
C LYS A 182 -8.68 -6.40 -38.15
N PRO A 183 -9.38 -5.62 -39.01
CA PRO A 183 -9.52 -4.20 -38.83
C PRO A 183 -10.42 -3.86 -37.63
N PHE A 184 -10.25 -2.66 -37.09
CA PHE A 184 -11.16 -2.09 -36.09
C PHE A 184 -12.39 -1.41 -36.73
N PRO A 185 -13.54 -1.35 -36.03
CA PRO A 185 -14.60 -0.40 -36.32
C PRO A 185 -14.04 1.03 -36.26
N ARG A 186 -14.20 1.81 -37.32
CA ARG A 186 -13.69 3.19 -37.42
C ARG A 186 -14.82 4.20 -37.34
N ILE A 187 -14.88 4.92 -36.21
CA ILE A 187 -15.79 6.05 -36.01
C ILE A 187 -15.20 7.23 -36.78
N GLN A 188 -15.85 7.62 -37.88
CA GLN A 188 -15.46 8.79 -38.67
C GLN A 188 -15.93 10.06 -37.96
N VAL A 189 -15.04 11.05 -37.85
CA VAL A 189 -15.32 12.34 -37.20
C VAL A 189 -14.95 13.48 -38.17
N ASP A 190 -15.89 14.40 -38.38
CA ASP A 190 -15.74 15.63 -39.18
C ASP A 190 -14.89 16.65 -38.39
N PHE A 191 -13.58 16.38 -38.34
CA PHE A 191 -12.60 17.15 -37.56
C PHE A 191 -11.18 16.91 -38.10
N ALA A 192 -10.27 17.84 -37.82
CA ALA A 192 -8.83 17.68 -38.02
C ALA A 192 -8.10 18.10 -36.73
N LEU A 193 -7.05 17.38 -36.34
CA LEU A 193 -6.21 17.72 -35.19
C LEU A 193 -5.14 18.78 -35.54
N SER A 194 -4.66 18.81 -36.78
CA SER A 194 -3.83 19.92 -37.30
C SER A 194 -4.71 21.05 -37.83
N ASP A 195 -4.21 22.29 -37.73
CA ASP A 195 -4.77 23.41 -38.49
C ASP A 195 -4.34 23.31 -39.98
N ARG A 196 -4.85 24.20 -40.83
CA ARG A 196 -4.39 24.37 -42.21
C ARG A 196 -3.27 25.40 -42.32
N ASP A 197 -3.14 26.27 -41.32
CA ASP A 197 -2.12 27.34 -41.26
C ASP A 197 -0.92 26.95 -40.36
N ASP A 198 -0.24 25.84 -40.71
CA ASP A 198 1.06 25.42 -40.16
C ASP A 198 2.22 26.43 -40.42
N TYR A 199 1.90 27.59 -41.00
CA TYR A 199 2.78 28.76 -41.03
C TYR A 199 2.97 29.40 -39.64
N ASN A 200 2.11 29.04 -38.67
CA ASN A 200 2.38 29.30 -37.26
C ASN A 200 3.67 28.59 -36.84
N LEU A 201 4.64 29.33 -36.29
CA LEU A 201 6.02 28.89 -36.03
C LEU A 201 6.17 27.90 -34.84
N LEU A 202 5.16 27.05 -34.62
CA LEU A 202 5.14 26.00 -33.62
C LEU A 202 6.23 24.97 -33.93
N ARG A 203 7.23 24.88 -33.05
CA ARG A 203 8.31 23.91 -33.19
C ARG A 203 7.89 22.59 -32.57
N THR A 204 8.21 21.48 -33.23
CA THR A 204 8.06 20.15 -32.65
C THR A 204 8.80 20.05 -31.31
N SER A 205 8.17 19.41 -30.33
CA SER A 205 8.71 19.26 -28.99
C SER A 205 9.94 18.34 -29.02
N PRO A 206 11.13 18.83 -28.63
CA PRO A 206 12.35 18.04 -28.70
C PRO A 206 12.32 16.88 -27.68
N PRO A 207 13.00 15.76 -27.96
CA PRO A 207 13.20 14.70 -26.98
C PRO A 207 13.82 15.20 -25.67
N ILE A 208 13.24 14.79 -24.54
CA ILE A 208 13.73 15.08 -23.19
C ILE A 208 14.14 13.78 -22.47
N GLN A 209 15.08 13.90 -21.53
CA GLN A 209 15.41 12.83 -20.60
C GLN A 209 14.46 12.89 -19.40
N PHE A 210 13.70 11.81 -19.16
CA PHE A 210 12.74 11.76 -18.06
C PHE A 210 13.42 11.91 -16.69
N SER A 211 12.87 12.76 -15.82
CA SER A 211 13.45 13.05 -14.50
C SER A 211 12.97 12.07 -13.42
N LEU A 212 13.79 11.08 -13.08
CA LEU A 212 13.53 10.15 -11.98
C LEU A 212 14.01 10.73 -10.64
N LEU A 213 13.08 10.89 -9.69
CA LEU A 213 13.38 11.29 -8.32
C LEU A 213 14.16 10.22 -7.56
N SER A 214 14.97 10.63 -6.57
CA SER A 214 15.57 9.68 -5.64
C SER A 214 14.53 9.13 -4.65
N PRO A 215 14.74 7.95 -4.03
CA PRO A 215 13.78 7.40 -3.07
C PRO A 215 13.54 8.30 -1.86
N ALA A 216 14.55 9.09 -1.45
CA ALA A 216 14.41 10.07 -0.38
C ALA A 216 13.50 11.24 -0.77
N GLU A 217 13.47 11.61 -2.06
CA GLU A 217 12.61 12.66 -2.58
C GLU A 217 11.19 12.17 -2.84
N GLU A 218 11.01 10.92 -3.31
CA GLU A 218 9.70 10.27 -3.35
C GLU A 218 9.06 10.25 -1.95
N ILE A 219 9.82 9.86 -0.92
CA ILE A 219 9.36 9.86 0.48
C ILE A 219 9.11 11.29 0.98
N ARG A 220 9.96 12.26 0.64
CA ARG A 220 9.79 13.66 1.04
C ARG A 220 8.52 14.29 0.45
N LEU A 221 8.09 13.86 -0.74
CA LEU A 221 7.03 14.50 -1.51
C LEU A 221 5.68 13.77 -1.41
N GLY A 222 5.62 12.47 -1.72
CA GLY A 222 4.34 11.73 -1.83
C GLY A 222 3.52 11.73 -0.53
N PRO A 223 4.06 11.22 0.58
CA PRO A 223 3.42 11.31 1.89
C PRO A 223 3.10 12.75 2.36
N ALA A 224 3.85 13.76 1.90
CA ALA A 224 3.58 15.16 2.23
C ALA A 224 2.37 15.71 1.46
N CYS A 225 2.27 15.47 0.15
CA CYS A 225 1.09 15.79 -0.65
C CYS A 225 -0.15 15.01 -0.16
N TRP A 226 0.01 13.74 0.21
CA TRP A 226 -1.07 12.92 0.77
C TRP A 226 -1.60 13.46 2.11
N MET A 227 -0.71 13.92 3.01
CA MET A 227 -1.12 14.60 4.24
C MET A 227 -1.80 15.94 3.97
N TRP A 228 -1.36 16.70 2.95
CA TRP A 228 -2.04 17.94 2.54
C TRP A 228 -3.49 17.68 2.13
N ASP A 229 -3.71 16.70 1.25
CA ASP A 229 -5.05 16.28 0.84
C ASP A 229 -5.88 15.78 2.01
N TYR A 230 -5.32 14.93 2.89
CA TYR A 230 -6.02 14.48 4.08
C TYR A 230 -6.43 15.64 5.01
N LEU A 231 -5.54 16.59 5.26
CA LEU A 231 -5.82 17.74 6.14
C LEU A 231 -6.93 18.63 5.56
N ARG A 232 -6.80 19.04 4.29
CA ARG A 232 -7.77 19.96 3.68
C ARG A 232 -9.13 19.29 3.43
N ARG A 233 -9.17 18.01 3.03
CA ARG A 233 -10.41 17.27 2.74
C ARG A 233 -11.13 16.79 4.02
N SER A 234 -10.40 16.50 5.11
CA SER A 234 -11.00 16.18 6.43
C SER A 234 -11.47 17.40 7.24
N ALA A 235 -11.12 18.61 6.79
CA ALA A 235 -11.44 19.89 7.44
C ALA A 235 -10.98 20.01 8.91
N GLN A 236 -9.92 19.30 9.30
CA GLN A 236 -9.29 19.46 10.62
C GLN A 236 -8.38 20.70 10.66
N GLY A 237 -8.11 21.20 11.87
CA GLY A 237 -7.32 22.44 12.09
C GLY A 237 -5.81 22.24 12.15
N GLY A 238 -5.34 21.00 11.93
CA GLY A 238 -3.93 20.61 11.92
C GLY A 238 -3.69 19.13 12.28
N PHE A 239 -2.45 18.83 12.66
CA PHE A 239 -1.95 17.53 13.09
C PHE A 239 -1.48 17.52 14.56
N PHE A 240 -1.61 16.37 15.21
CA PHE A 240 -1.02 16.06 16.51
C PHE A 240 -0.09 14.84 16.39
N LEU A 241 1.15 14.94 16.88
CA LEU A 241 2.12 13.85 16.85
C LEU A 241 2.73 13.57 18.24
N PRO A 242 2.63 12.33 18.77
CA PRO A 242 3.49 11.83 19.82
C PRO A 242 4.95 11.76 19.32
N LEU A 243 5.77 12.74 19.70
CA LEU A 243 7.16 12.88 19.23
C LEU A 243 8.11 12.30 20.29
N SER A 244 8.77 11.18 19.97
CA SER A 244 9.61 10.42 20.91
C SER A 244 11.09 10.79 20.91
N GLY A 245 11.57 11.57 19.93
CA GLY A 245 13.00 11.81 19.74
C GLY A 245 13.77 10.60 19.18
N GLY A 246 13.04 9.59 18.70
CA GLY A 246 13.52 8.50 17.84
C GLY A 246 13.20 8.74 16.36
N ILE A 247 13.83 7.95 15.48
CA ILE A 247 13.87 8.15 14.02
C ILE A 247 12.46 8.27 13.40
N ASP A 248 11.53 7.40 13.76
CA ASP A 248 10.26 7.23 13.05
C ASP A 248 9.29 8.39 13.32
N SER A 249 9.15 8.80 14.58
CA SER A 249 8.37 10.01 14.91
C SER A 249 9.05 11.27 14.37
N SER A 250 10.39 11.30 14.33
CA SER A 250 11.15 12.38 13.69
C SER A 250 10.92 12.43 12.17
N ALA A 251 10.75 11.28 11.51
CA ALA A 251 10.46 11.18 10.08
C ALA A 251 9.05 11.70 9.79
N THR A 252 8.06 11.27 10.58
CA THR A 252 6.70 11.82 10.53
C THR A 252 6.68 13.34 10.70
N ALA A 253 7.49 13.89 11.62
CA ALA A 253 7.64 15.34 11.77
C ALA A 253 8.30 16.02 10.56
N CYS A 254 9.33 15.41 9.97
CA CYS A 254 9.98 15.91 8.75
C CYS A 254 9.05 15.90 7.52
N LEU A 255 8.10 14.96 7.45
CA LEU A 255 7.07 14.96 6.40
C LEU A 255 6.07 16.11 6.56
N VAL A 256 5.65 16.43 7.79
CA VAL A 256 4.80 17.60 8.05
C VAL A 256 5.56 18.90 7.77
N ALA A 257 6.87 18.95 8.07
CA ALA A 257 7.72 20.08 7.67
C ALA A 257 7.81 20.21 6.15
N SER A 258 8.04 19.11 5.43
CA SER A 258 8.05 19.08 3.96
C SER A 258 6.73 19.57 3.36
N MET A 259 5.60 19.14 3.91
CA MET A 259 4.28 19.64 3.54
C MET A 259 4.16 21.16 3.74
N CYS A 260 4.63 21.69 4.88
CA CYS A 260 4.64 23.14 5.13
C CYS A 260 5.52 23.91 4.14
N HIS A 261 6.65 23.36 3.71
CA HIS A 261 7.46 23.93 2.62
C HIS A 261 6.68 23.96 1.30
N LEU A 262 6.12 22.83 0.86
CA LEU A 262 5.33 22.75 -0.38
C LEU A 262 4.14 23.72 -0.40
N ILE A 263 3.48 23.92 0.75
CA ILE A 263 2.38 24.89 0.89
C ILE A 263 2.89 26.33 0.71
N CYS A 264 4.00 26.71 1.35
CA CYS A 264 4.59 28.03 1.18
C CYS A 264 5.06 28.26 -0.27
N ASP A 265 5.71 27.27 -0.88
CA ASP A 265 6.18 27.33 -2.26
C ASP A 265 4.99 27.50 -3.23
N ALA A 266 3.90 26.74 -3.06
CA ALA A 266 2.70 26.84 -3.89
C ALA A 266 2.01 28.21 -3.76
N VAL A 267 1.86 28.74 -2.55
CA VAL A 267 1.25 30.07 -2.33
C VAL A 267 2.17 31.19 -2.86
N ALA A 268 3.49 31.07 -2.72
CA ALA A 268 4.44 32.02 -3.31
C ALA A 268 4.40 32.03 -4.85
N ASN A 269 4.12 30.87 -5.47
CA ASN A 269 3.91 30.73 -6.91
C ASN A 269 2.48 31.12 -7.37
N GLY A 270 1.62 31.63 -6.47
CA GLY A 270 0.30 32.15 -6.83
C GLY A 270 -0.86 31.16 -6.73
N ASN A 271 -0.69 29.97 -6.15
CA ASN A 271 -1.79 29.01 -6.00
C ASN A 271 -2.83 29.49 -4.97
N HIS A 272 -3.86 30.17 -5.47
CA HIS A 272 -4.98 30.69 -4.67
C HIS A 272 -5.81 29.59 -3.98
N THR A 273 -5.92 28.40 -4.58
CA THR A 273 -6.67 27.27 -3.98
C THR A 273 -6.00 26.79 -2.69
N VAL A 274 -4.67 26.59 -2.72
CA VAL A 274 -3.86 26.25 -1.53
C VAL A 274 -3.92 27.37 -0.50
N GLN A 275 -3.86 28.64 -0.93
CA GLN A 275 -4.01 29.78 -0.02
C GLN A 275 -5.36 29.77 0.70
N MET A 276 -6.47 29.61 -0.03
CA MET A 276 -7.83 29.56 0.55
C MET A 276 -8.01 28.38 1.50
N ASP A 277 -7.47 27.20 1.18
CA ASP A 277 -7.51 26.04 2.07
C ASP A 277 -6.70 26.28 3.36
N ILE A 278 -5.55 26.96 3.30
CA ILE A 278 -4.79 27.32 4.50
C ILE A 278 -5.52 28.36 5.35
N GLN A 279 -6.16 29.36 4.75
CA GLN A 279 -6.99 30.34 5.45
C GLN A 279 -8.16 29.65 6.18
N ARG A 280 -8.78 28.65 5.52
CA ARG A 280 -9.84 27.78 6.08
C ARG A 280 -9.33 26.91 7.24
N ILE A 281 -8.22 26.20 7.09
CA ILE A 281 -7.62 25.30 8.11
C ILE A 281 -7.16 26.10 9.34
N THR A 282 -6.55 27.27 9.13
CA THR A 282 -6.06 28.11 10.23
C THR A 282 -7.19 28.89 10.92
N GLY A 283 -8.29 29.15 10.22
CA GLY A 283 -9.40 30.00 10.68
C GLY A 283 -9.10 31.49 10.56
N GLN A 284 -8.22 31.89 9.64
CA GLN A 284 -7.72 33.27 9.49
C GLN A 284 -7.78 33.73 8.02
N PRO A 285 -8.83 34.48 7.61
CA PRO A 285 -9.05 34.88 6.22
C PRO A 285 -7.95 35.73 5.59
N GLU A 286 -7.19 36.49 6.39
CA GLU A 286 -6.11 37.36 5.92
C GLU A 286 -4.73 36.68 5.95
N TYR A 287 -4.65 35.42 6.38
CA TYR A 287 -3.37 34.73 6.52
C TYR A 287 -2.78 34.33 5.17
N VAL A 288 -1.47 34.53 5.01
CA VAL A 288 -0.66 34.12 3.86
C VAL A 288 0.60 33.44 4.41
N PRO A 289 0.78 32.11 4.22
CA PRO A 289 1.92 31.38 4.77
C PRO A 289 3.22 31.73 4.04
N LYS A 290 4.05 32.59 4.64
CA LYS A 290 5.35 33.00 4.08
C LYS A 290 6.52 32.15 4.55
N GLU A 291 6.46 31.65 5.79
CA GLU A 291 7.54 30.95 6.46
C GLU A 291 7.05 29.55 6.90
N PRO A 292 7.65 28.44 6.40
CA PRO A 292 7.20 27.08 6.72
C PRO A 292 7.16 26.78 8.22
N ARG A 293 8.05 27.41 9.01
CA ARG A 293 8.10 27.30 10.48
C ARG A 293 6.93 28.00 11.18
N GLU A 294 6.48 29.12 10.62
CA GLU A 294 5.35 29.92 11.13
C GLU A 294 4.02 29.24 10.79
N LEU A 295 3.92 28.64 9.60
CA LEU A 295 2.84 27.72 9.23
C LEU A 295 2.81 26.49 10.15
N ALA A 296 3.95 25.82 10.37
CA ALA A 296 4.04 24.65 11.24
C ALA A 296 3.55 24.95 12.67
N ASN A 297 3.82 26.13 13.23
CA ASN A 297 3.30 26.50 14.56
C ASN A 297 1.76 26.48 14.64
N ARG A 298 1.09 26.82 13.53
CA ARG A 298 -0.36 26.90 13.41
C ARG A 298 -1.00 25.53 13.20
N ILE A 299 -0.45 24.72 12.30
CA ILE A 299 -1.08 23.46 11.86
C ILE A 299 -0.42 22.19 12.42
N PHE A 300 0.66 22.29 13.21
CA PHE A 300 1.35 21.11 13.75
C PHE A 300 1.62 21.26 15.25
N THR A 301 1.07 20.33 16.03
CA THR A 301 1.34 20.16 17.46
C THR A 301 2.13 18.87 17.68
N THR A 302 3.21 18.93 18.45
CA THR A 302 3.98 17.75 18.85
C THR A 302 3.98 17.60 20.37
N CYS A 303 4.01 16.37 20.87
CA CYS A 303 4.05 16.12 22.31
C CYS A 303 5.05 15.02 22.67
N TYR A 304 6.03 15.37 23.51
CA TYR A 304 6.90 14.41 24.18
C TYR A 304 6.26 13.95 25.49
N MET A 305 6.08 12.64 25.66
CA MET A 305 5.35 12.04 26.78
C MET A 305 6.29 11.17 27.63
N ALA A 306 7.01 11.82 28.54
CA ALA A 306 7.99 11.21 29.43
C ALA A 306 7.34 10.24 30.43
N SER A 307 8.07 9.18 30.77
CA SER A 307 7.86 8.36 31.97
C SER A 307 9.11 8.38 32.85
N GLU A 308 9.05 7.79 34.05
CA GLU A 308 10.16 7.64 34.99
C GLU A 308 11.43 7.02 34.35
N ASN A 309 11.23 6.19 33.32
CA ASN A 309 12.26 5.49 32.55
C ASN A 309 12.86 6.30 31.38
N SER A 310 12.31 7.48 31.05
CA SER A 310 12.68 8.23 29.85
C SER A 310 13.93 9.09 30.06
N SER A 311 14.86 9.07 29.11
CA SER A 311 16.09 9.86 29.21
C SER A 311 15.84 11.36 28.96
N ASN A 312 16.79 12.17 29.41
CA ASN A 312 16.84 13.58 29.01
C ASN A 312 17.22 13.73 27.52
N ASP A 313 17.88 12.76 26.91
CA ASP A 313 18.39 12.87 25.54
C ASP A 313 17.30 12.64 24.50
N THR A 314 16.43 11.64 24.65
CA THR A 314 15.20 11.51 23.85
C THR A 314 14.34 12.78 23.94
N ARG A 315 14.17 13.31 25.15
CA ARG A 315 13.46 14.58 25.40
C ARG A 315 14.09 15.76 24.69
N ASN A 316 15.41 15.91 24.80
CA ASN A 316 16.16 17.01 24.18
C ASN A 316 16.12 16.92 22.66
N ARG A 317 16.29 15.72 22.06
CA ARG A 317 16.18 15.51 20.61
C ARG A 317 14.78 15.87 20.09
N ALA A 318 13.72 15.45 20.79
CA ALA A 318 12.35 15.80 20.45
C ALA A 318 12.12 17.33 20.48
N ALA A 319 12.54 18.01 21.55
CA ALA A 319 12.37 19.45 21.69
C ALA A 319 13.19 20.26 20.68
N GLN A 320 14.43 19.84 20.39
CA GLN A 320 15.29 20.49 19.39
C GLN A 320 14.72 20.38 17.98
N LEU A 321 14.29 19.18 17.56
CA LEU A 321 13.66 18.99 16.24
C LEU A 321 12.34 19.76 16.12
N ALA A 322 11.50 19.72 17.17
CA ALA A 322 10.25 20.46 17.21
C ALA A 322 10.46 21.98 17.06
N ASN A 323 11.49 22.53 17.72
CA ASN A 323 11.90 23.92 17.60
C ASN A 323 12.46 24.24 16.20
N GLN A 324 13.29 23.37 15.62
CA GLN A 324 13.82 23.54 14.25
C GLN A 324 12.69 23.58 13.21
N ILE A 325 11.69 22.71 13.33
CA ILE A 325 10.48 22.71 12.49
C ILE A 325 9.55 23.90 12.80
N GLY A 326 9.58 24.46 14.02
CA GLY A 326 8.72 25.58 14.44
C GLY A 326 7.33 25.19 14.97
N CYS A 327 7.04 23.89 15.04
CA CYS A 327 5.76 23.37 15.51
C CYS A 327 5.46 23.72 16.99
N TYR A 328 4.19 23.65 17.38
CA TYR A 328 3.79 23.88 18.77
C TYR A 328 4.14 22.65 19.62
N HIS A 329 5.20 22.74 20.44
CA HIS A 329 5.72 21.61 21.22
C HIS A 329 5.18 21.58 22.66
N LEU A 330 4.76 20.40 23.10
CA LEU A 330 4.38 20.09 24.47
C LEU A 330 5.33 19.03 25.06
N SER A 331 5.66 19.15 26.34
CA SER A 331 6.45 18.14 27.05
C SER A 331 5.77 17.82 28.38
N ILE A 332 5.26 16.60 28.52
CA ILE A 332 4.48 16.13 29.68
C ILE A 332 5.12 14.88 30.30
N ASN A 333 4.73 14.57 31.53
CA ASN A 333 5.06 13.34 32.23
C ASN A 333 3.77 12.51 32.44
N ILE A 334 3.83 11.19 32.28
CA ILE A 334 2.66 10.29 32.36
C ILE A 334 2.57 9.50 33.66
N ASP A 335 3.56 9.58 34.55
CA ASP A 335 3.71 8.65 35.69
C ASP A 335 2.57 8.76 36.70
N ILE A 336 1.97 9.96 36.85
CA ILE A 336 0.77 10.17 37.68
C ILE A 336 -0.40 9.31 37.16
N ALA A 337 -0.58 9.22 35.84
CA ALA A 337 -1.62 8.39 35.23
C ALA A 337 -1.28 6.89 35.29
N VAL A 338 -0.01 6.53 35.09
CA VAL A 338 0.48 5.14 35.24
C VAL A 338 0.25 4.66 36.67
N ALA A 339 0.71 5.40 37.66
CA ALA A 339 0.55 5.10 39.09
C ALA A 339 -0.92 4.99 39.49
N ALA A 340 -1.81 5.86 38.97
CA ALA A 340 -3.25 5.74 39.20
C ALA A 340 -3.83 4.43 38.65
N VAL A 341 -3.52 4.06 37.40
CA VAL A 341 -3.98 2.79 36.79
C VAL A 341 -3.44 1.57 37.53
N LEU A 342 -2.15 1.56 37.89
CA LEU A 342 -1.55 0.48 38.67
C LEU A 342 -2.13 0.39 40.08
N LYS A 343 -2.46 1.53 40.71
CA LYS A 343 -3.12 1.55 42.03
C LYS A 343 -4.54 1.00 41.96
N ILE A 344 -5.30 1.28 40.90
CA ILE A 344 -6.64 0.69 40.67
C ILE A 344 -6.52 -0.83 40.53
N PHE A 345 -5.65 -1.33 39.64
CA PHE A 345 -5.40 -2.77 39.47
C PHE A 345 -5.04 -3.44 40.81
N SER A 346 -4.06 -2.89 41.51
CA SER A 346 -3.51 -3.48 42.73
C SER A 346 -4.48 -3.41 43.91
N THR A 347 -5.42 -2.46 43.91
CA THR A 347 -6.53 -2.42 44.88
C THR A 347 -7.61 -3.45 44.56
N ALA A 348 -7.81 -3.79 43.28
CA ALA A 348 -8.79 -4.78 42.84
C ALA A 348 -8.31 -6.24 42.98
N VAL A 349 -7.01 -6.52 42.79
CA VAL A 349 -6.45 -7.90 42.85
C VAL A 349 -5.47 -8.17 44.00
N ASN A 350 -5.19 -7.16 44.84
CA ASN A 350 -4.24 -7.23 45.96
C ASN A 350 -2.80 -7.68 45.57
N MET A 351 -2.36 -7.36 44.34
CA MET A 351 -1.01 -7.64 43.83
C MET A 351 -0.47 -6.43 43.06
N MET A 352 0.78 -6.04 43.35
CA MET A 352 1.54 -5.04 42.58
C MET A 352 2.41 -5.77 41.53
N PRO A 353 2.22 -5.54 40.21
CA PRO A 353 3.14 -6.06 39.18
C PRO A 353 4.49 -5.34 39.24
N ARG A 354 5.58 -6.01 38.85
CA ARG A 354 6.94 -5.45 38.85
C ARG A 354 7.62 -5.51 37.48
N PHE A 355 8.56 -4.59 37.24
CA PHE A 355 9.50 -4.68 36.10
C PHE A 355 10.47 -5.86 36.30
N ARG A 356 11.04 -6.36 35.21
CA ARG A 356 11.99 -7.49 35.22
C ARG A 356 13.23 -7.20 36.08
N VAL A 357 13.77 -5.98 35.96
CA VAL A 357 14.86 -5.43 36.80
C VAL A 357 14.51 -5.31 38.30
N HIS A 358 13.25 -5.51 38.68
CA HIS A 358 12.78 -5.53 40.07
C HIS A 358 12.19 -6.90 40.48
N GLY A 359 12.57 -7.96 39.76
CA GLY A 359 12.18 -9.34 40.03
C GLY A 359 10.78 -9.73 39.54
N GLY A 360 10.15 -8.92 38.68
CA GLY A 360 8.87 -9.25 38.05
C GLY A 360 9.00 -10.25 36.91
N SER A 361 7.95 -11.02 36.66
CA SER A 361 7.89 -11.95 35.53
C SER A 361 7.83 -11.23 34.18
N LEU A 362 8.20 -11.93 33.10
CA LEU A 362 8.08 -11.43 31.71
C LEU A 362 6.67 -10.91 31.38
N ARG A 363 5.62 -11.49 31.98
CA ARG A 363 4.23 -11.06 31.81
C ARG A 363 3.93 -9.73 32.49
N GLU A 364 4.41 -9.53 33.73
CA GLU A 364 4.24 -8.26 34.45
C GLU A 364 5.02 -7.15 33.78
N ASN A 365 6.27 -7.42 33.42
CA ASN A 365 7.16 -6.50 32.74
C ASN A 365 6.54 -5.97 31.43
N LEU A 366 6.10 -6.89 30.57
CA LEU A 366 5.38 -6.55 29.34
C LEU A 366 4.06 -5.81 29.64
N ALA A 367 3.32 -6.18 30.69
CA ALA A 367 2.10 -5.46 31.06
C ALA A 367 2.35 -4.01 31.50
N LEU A 368 3.43 -3.73 32.23
CA LEU A 368 3.84 -2.38 32.65
C LEU A 368 4.21 -1.50 31.45
N GLN A 369 5.01 -2.03 30.51
CA GLN A 369 5.31 -1.32 29.26
C GLN A 369 4.02 -1.02 28.46
N ASN A 370 3.15 -2.03 28.31
CA ASN A 370 1.86 -1.91 27.63
C ASN A 370 0.97 -0.81 28.25
N VAL A 371 0.95 -0.66 29.58
CA VAL A 371 0.16 0.38 30.27
C VAL A 371 0.67 1.78 29.91
N GLN A 372 1.98 2.01 29.98
CA GLN A 372 2.60 3.28 29.57
C GLN A 372 2.28 3.60 28.09
N ALA A 373 2.44 2.61 27.20
CA ALA A 373 2.22 2.77 25.76
C ALA A 373 0.76 3.15 25.41
N ARG A 374 -0.22 2.52 26.06
CA ARG A 374 -1.66 2.86 25.87
C ARG A 374 -2.04 4.20 26.49
N LEU A 375 -1.47 4.57 27.64
CA LEU A 375 -1.74 5.88 28.25
C LEU A 375 -1.23 7.04 27.38
N ARG A 376 -0.11 6.87 26.66
CA ARG A 376 0.34 7.83 25.65
C ARG A 376 -0.68 8.02 24.52
N MET A 377 -1.34 6.95 24.06
CA MET A 377 -2.42 7.05 23.05
C MET A 377 -3.65 7.79 23.59
N VAL A 378 -4.09 7.49 24.82
CA VAL A 378 -5.22 8.18 25.46
C VAL A 378 -4.93 9.69 25.61
N LEU A 379 -3.71 10.04 26.02
CA LEU A 379 -3.28 11.44 26.09
C LEU A 379 -3.16 12.08 24.70
N ALA A 380 -2.66 11.35 23.69
CA ALA A 380 -2.57 11.85 22.31
C ALA A 380 -3.92 12.29 21.76
N TYR A 381 -4.95 11.47 21.92
CA TYR A 381 -6.31 11.82 21.49
C TYR A 381 -6.93 12.96 22.32
N LEU A 382 -6.68 13.01 23.63
CA LEU A 382 -7.14 14.12 24.48
C LEU A 382 -6.54 15.46 24.03
N PHE A 383 -5.22 15.51 23.79
CA PHE A 383 -4.55 16.70 23.28
C PHE A 383 -4.92 17.01 21.83
N ALA A 384 -5.15 16.02 20.96
CA ALA A 384 -5.59 16.25 19.59
C ALA A 384 -6.99 16.90 19.53
N GLN A 385 -7.89 16.53 20.44
CA GLN A 385 -9.23 17.12 20.56
C GLN A 385 -9.22 18.52 21.20
N LEU A 386 -8.31 18.79 22.16
CA LEU A 386 -8.37 19.99 23.01
C LEU A 386 -7.24 21.02 22.81
N SER A 387 -6.15 20.71 22.08
CA SER A 387 -5.02 21.67 21.95
C SER A 387 -5.39 22.93 21.16
N LEU A 388 -6.31 22.85 20.20
CA LEU A 388 -6.81 24.04 19.50
C LEU A 388 -7.74 24.86 20.39
N TRP A 389 -8.66 24.20 21.11
CA TRP A 389 -9.53 24.84 22.11
C TRP A 389 -8.72 25.60 23.18
N ALA A 390 -7.68 24.97 23.73
CA ALA A 390 -6.77 25.58 24.71
C ALA A 390 -5.96 26.77 24.14
N ARG A 391 -5.83 26.85 22.81
CA ARG A 391 -5.21 27.97 22.07
C ARG A 391 -6.26 28.95 21.51
N GLY A 392 -7.52 28.87 21.93
CA GLY A 392 -8.60 29.76 21.49
C GLY A 392 -9.08 29.55 20.04
N ARG A 393 -8.77 28.40 19.43
CA ARG A 393 -9.17 28.03 18.06
C ARG A 393 -10.22 26.92 18.05
N SER A 394 -11.03 26.91 17.00
CA SER A 394 -11.98 25.83 16.68
C SER A 394 -11.30 24.68 15.93
N GLY A 395 -12.00 23.54 15.85
CA GLY A 395 -11.54 22.32 15.18
C GLY A 395 -10.75 21.38 16.09
N GLY A 396 -10.48 20.17 15.60
CA GLY A 396 -9.56 19.21 16.19
C GLY A 396 -8.27 19.08 15.37
N LEU A 397 -7.39 18.19 15.82
CA LEU A 397 -6.18 17.77 15.12
C LEU A 397 -6.28 16.29 14.73
N LEU A 398 -5.76 15.91 13.57
CA LEU A 398 -5.57 14.49 13.22
C LEU A 398 -4.37 13.92 14.00
N VAL A 399 -4.55 12.79 14.69
CA VAL A 399 -3.45 12.06 15.33
C VAL A 399 -2.61 11.34 14.27
N LEU A 400 -1.32 11.63 14.23
CA LEU A 400 -0.35 10.97 13.37
C LEU A 400 0.29 9.77 14.07
N GLY A 401 0.15 8.59 13.46
CA GLY A 401 0.89 7.39 13.83
C GLY A 401 2.33 7.40 13.30
N SER A 402 3.22 6.59 13.87
CA SER A 402 4.63 6.51 13.47
C SER A 402 5.23 5.10 13.56
N ALA A 403 4.42 4.05 13.36
CA ALA A 403 4.93 2.70 13.15
C ALA A 403 5.37 2.53 11.68
N ASN A 404 6.52 1.91 11.43
CA ASN A 404 7.00 1.64 10.06
C ASN A 404 6.48 0.28 9.51
N VAL A 405 6.81 -0.03 8.26
CA VAL A 405 6.31 -1.24 7.56
C VAL A 405 6.90 -2.54 8.11
N ASP A 406 8.15 -2.53 8.59
CA ASP A 406 8.88 -3.70 9.09
C ASP A 406 8.37 -4.11 10.49
N GLU A 407 8.20 -3.13 11.39
CA GLU A 407 7.54 -3.29 12.70
C GLU A 407 6.10 -3.80 12.54
N SER A 408 5.37 -3.25 11.57
CA SER A 408 4.01 -3.67 11.25
C SER A 408 3.96 -5.13 10.77
N LEU A 409 4.88 -5.52 9.88
CA LEU A 409 4.99 -6.89 9.38
C LEU A 409 5.34 -7.88 10.50
N ARG A 410 6.27 -7.51 11.38
CA ARG A 410 6.72 -8.28 12.56
C ARG A 410 5.74 -8.24 13.73
N GLY A 411 4.81 -7.29 13.70
CA GLY A 411 3.87 -6.96 14.77
C GLY A 411 4.54 -6.48 16.06
N TYR A 412 5.68 -5.80 15.96
CA TYR A 412 6.44 -5.24 17.09
C TYR A 412 5.87 -3.86 17.46
N MET A 413 4.80 -3.87 18.25
CA MET A 413 4.02 -2.72 18.71
C MET A 413 3.06 -3.14 19.83
N THR A 414 2.63 -2.23 20.71
CA THR A 414 1.54 -2.51 21.66
C THR A 414 0.19 -2.33 20.98
N LYS A 415 -0.68 -3.34 21.00
CA LYS A 415 -2.04 -3.19 20.45
C LYS A 415 -2.79 -2.08 21.22
N TYR A 416 -3.20 -1.03 20.51
CA TYR A 416 -3.79 0.22 20.99
C TYR A 416 -2.86 1.19 21.75
N ASP A 417 -1.56 1.22 21.43
CA ASP A 417 -0.66 2.36 21.71
C ASP A 417 -0.69 3.40 20.57
N CYS A 418 0.29 4.30 20.50
CA CYS A 418 0.42 5.32 19.45
C CYS A 418 0.70 4.77 18.02
N SER A 419 0.83 3.44 17.83
CA SER A 419 0.69 2.80 16.52
C SER A 419 -0.76 2.89 16.01
N SER A 420 -1.73 3.08 16.91
CA SER A 420 -3.15 3.32 16.66
C SER A 420 -3.45 4.82 16.75
N ALA A 421 -3.75 5.41 15.60
CA ALA A 421 -3.89 6.83 15.32
C ALA A 421 -4.90 7.02 14.17
N ASP A 422 -5.09 8.24 13.68
CA ASP A 422 -6.06 8.51 12.60
C ASP A 422 -5.47 8.18 11.22
N ILE A 423 -4.23 8.61 10.96
CA ILE A 423 -3.45 8.27 9.76
C ILE A 423 -1.97 8.05 10.10
N ASN A 424 -1.26 7.24 9.29
CA ASN A 424 0.17 6.97 9.44
C ASN A 424 0.91 7.19 8.10
N PRO A 425 1.62 8.31 7.92
CA PRO A 425 2.30 8.62 6.66
C PRO A 425 3.56 7.78 6.40
N ILE A 426 4.07 7.03 7.40
CA ILE A 426 5.28 6.19 7.27
C ILE A 426 5.02 4.68 7.36
N GLY A 427 3.80 4.24 7.65
CA GLY A 427 3.45 2.82 7.81
C GLY A 427 3.52 1.96 6.54
N GLY A 428 3.86 2.57 5.40
CA GLY A 428 4.23 1.88 4.17
C GLY A 428 5.72 1.94 3.82
N ILE A 429 6.59 2.46 4.70
CA ILE A 429 8.01 2.74 4.42
C ILE A 429 8.90 1.86 5.30
N SER A 430 10.04 1.41 4.75
CA SER A 430 11.05 0.59 5.45
C SER A 430 11.89 1.40 6.44
N LYS A 431 12.34 0.77 7.53
CA LYS A 431 13.22 1.43 8.53
C LYS A 431 14.53 1.93 7.90
N THR A 432 15.05 1.18 6.92
CA THR A 432 16.24 1.53 6.14
C THR A 432 16.02 2.78 5.29
N ASP A 433 14.88 2.89 4.60
CA ASP A 433 14.54 4.09 3.84
C ASP A 433 14.19 5.29 4.72
N LEU A 434 13.61 5.09 5.91
CA LEU A 434 13.42 6.16 6.89
C LEU A 434 14.77 6.75 7.35
N ARG A 435 15.82 5.95 7.54
CA ARG A 435 17.17 6.46 7.84
C ARG A 435 17.74 7.28 6.68
N ILE A 436 17.56 6.83 5.43
CA ILE A 436 18.00 7.57 4.22
C ILE A 436 17.24 8.91 4.10
N PHE A 437 15.91 8.88 4.28
CA PHE A 437 15.05 10.05 4.25
C PHE A 437 15.37 11.08 5.35
N ILE A 438 15.66 10.63 6.58
CA ILE A 438 16.08 11.52 7.67
C ILE A 438 17.41 12.23 7.34
N ASN A 439 18.40 11.53 6.77
CA ASN A 439 19.63 12.21 6.33
C ASN A 439 19.34 13.22 5.21
N HIS A 440 18.51 12.88 4.23
CA HIS A 440 18.08 13.83 3.20
C HIS A 440 17.39 15.05 3.80
N CYS A 441 16.56 14.91 4.84
CA CYS A 441 15.92 16.04 5.51
C CYS A 441 16.90 16.91 6.31
N LYS A 442 17.91 16.31 6.93
CA LYS A 442 19.01 17.02 7.61
C LYS A 442 19.72 17.96 6.62
N ASP A 443 20.05 17.45 5.43
CA ASP A 443 20.76 18.20 4.39
C ASP A 443 19.83 19.18 3.63
N LYS A 444 18.55 18.81 3.38
CA LYS A 444 17.58 19.61 2.61
C LYS A 444 16.94 20.75 3.39
N PHE A 445 16.76 20.61 4.71
CA PHE A 445 16.10 21.60 5.57
C PHE A 445 17.02 22.19 6.66
N GLY A 446 18.27 21.71 6.79
CA GLY A 446 19.22 22.20 7.80
C GLY A 446 18.89 21.77 9.24
N PHE A 447 18.08 20.73 9.42
CA PHE A 447 17.65 20.23 10.74
C PHE A 447 18.77 19.45 11.44
N THR A 448 19.76 20.15 11.99
CA THR A 448 20.95 19.53 12.62
C THR A 448 20.64 18.56 13.76
N SER A 449 19.50 18.70 14.44
CA SER A 449 19.07 17.74 15.49
C SER A 449 18.94 16.30 14.95
N LEU A 450 18.65 16.12 13.66
CA LEU A 450 18.53 14.82 13.01
C LEU A 450 19.84 14.01 13.01
N GLU A 451 21.00 14.65 13.10
CA GLU A 451 22.29 13.96 13.23
C GLU A 451 22.36 13.17 14.54
N SER A 452 21.97 13.79 15.65
CA SER A 452 21.87 13.12 16.97
C SER A 452 20.79 12.02 17.00
N ILE A 453 19.76 12.12 16.16
CA ILE A 453 18.68 11.13 16.05
C ILE A 453 19.12 9.92 15.20
N LEU A 454 19.94 10.14 14.16
CA LEU A 454 20.53 9.06 13.34
C LEU A 454 21.60 8.26 14.09
N GLY A 455 22.38 8.93 14.94
CA GLY A 455 23.44 8.31 15.76
C GLY A 455 22.95 7.66 17.06
N ALA A 456 21.71 7.90 17.49
CA ALA A 456 21.14 7.26 18.67
C ALA A 456 20.86 5.77 18.45
N LEU A 457 21.06 4.96 19.51
CA LEU A 457 20.73 3.53 19.50
C LEU A 457 19.20 3.31 19.53
N PRO A 458 18.61 2.54 18.59
CA PRO A 458 17.18 2.21 18.59
C PRO A 458 16.80 1.38 19.83
N THR A 459 16.05 2.01 20.74
CA THR A 459 15.68 1.48 22.06
C THR A 459 14.32 2.02 22.49
N ALA A 460 13.55 1.23 23.23
CA ALA A 460 12.28 1.62 23.82
C ALA A 460 12.45 1.91 25.33
N GLU A 461 12.45 3.19 25.71
CA GLU A 461 12.58 3.67 27.10
C GLU A 461 11.31 3.40 27.95
N LEU A 462 10.94 2.13 28.10
CA LEU A 462 9.73 1.64 28.78
C LEU A 462 10.03 0.76 30.00
N GLU A 463 11.27 0.30 30.17
CA GLU A 463 11.79 -0.37 31.38
C GLU A 463 12.80 0.54 32.09
N PRO A 464 12.97 0.41 33.42
CA PRO A 464 14.02 1.12 34.14
C PRO A 464 15.41 0.66 33.72
N LEU A 465 16.34 1.61 33.57
CA LEU A 465 17.74 1.35 33.23
C LEU A 465 18.41 0.50 34.32
N ALA A 466 19.10 -0.57 33.91
CA ALA A 466 19.91 -1.37 34.82
C ALA A 466 21.28 -0.70 34.98
N ASP A 467 21.64 -0.32 36.22
CA ASP A 467 22.89 0.39 36.56
C ASP A 467 23.18 1.66 35.74
N GLY A 468 22.16 2.23 35.10
CA GLY A 468 22.24 3.42 34.24
C GLY A 468 22.38 3.13 32.73
N GLU A 469 22.52 1.87 32.32
CA GLU A 469 22.66 1.48 30.91
C GLU A 469 21.35 0.98 30.27
N LEU A 470 21.24 1.15 28.95
CA LEU A 470 20.13 0.65 28.13
C LEU A 470 20.31 -0.86 27.86
N MET A 471 19.45 -1.67 28.47
CA MET A 471 19.68 -3.12 28.58
C MET A 471 19.52 -3.91 27.26
N GLN A 472 18.84 -3.38 26.24
CA GLN A 472 18.53 -4.11 25.00
C GLN A 472 18.11 -3.15 23.86
N THR A 473 18.45 -3.48 22.60
CA THR A 473 17.97 -2.74 21.40
C THR A 473 16.72 -3.36 20.77
N ASP A 474 16.02 -2.59 19.92
CA ASP A 474 14.82 -3.07 19.21
C ASP A 474 15.06 -4.35 18.39
N GLU A 475 16.20 -4.42 17.69
CA GLU A 475 16.56 -5.59 16.87
C GLU A 475 16.87 -6.82 17.71
N GLN A 476 17.45 -6.63 18.91
CA GLN A 476 17.69 -7.69 19.88
C GLN A 476 16.38 -8.24 20.47
N ASP A 477 15.38 -7.40 20.77
CA ASP A 477 14.07 -7.89 21.24
C ASP A 477 13.21 -8.48 20.12
N MET A 478 13.33 -7.96 18.90
CA MET A 478 12.70 -8.57 17.74
C MET A 478 13.31 -9.93 17.38
N GLY A 479 14.58 -10.17 17.74
CA GLY A 479 15.34 -11.38 17.40
C GLY A 479 15.80 -11.42 15.94
N MET A 480 15.88 -10.27 15.27
CA MET A 480 16.16 -10.10 13.84
C MET A 480 16.39 -8.62 13.52
N THR A 481 17.26 -8.33 12.54
CA THR A 481 17.54 -6.94 12.12
C THR A 481 16.43 -6.36 11.24
N TYR A 482 16.40 -5.04 11.10
CA TYR A 482 15.53 -4.36 10.13
C TYR A 482 15.89 -4.71 8.68
N GLU A 483 17.15 -5.00 8.38
CA GLU A 483 17.58 -5.50 7.06
C GLU A 483 16.98 -6.89 6.78
N GLU A 484 17.07 -7.81 7.75
CA GLU A 484 16.46 -9.14 7.68
C GLU A 484 14.93 -9.07 7.51
N LEU A 485 14.25 -8.22 8.30
CA LEU A 485 12.80 -8.00 8.19
C LEU A 485 12.38 -7.50 6.80
N SER A 486 13.10 -6.52 6.25
CA SER A 486 12.86 -6.01 4.90
C SER A 486 13.07 -7.10 3.83
N VAL A 487 14.05 -8.00 4.00
CA VAL A 487 14.24 -9.17 3.12
C VAL A 487 13.08 -10.16 3.28
N TYR A 488 12.70 -10.52 4.50
CA TYR A 488 11.60 -11.46 4.76
C TYR A 488 10.26 -10.93 4.24
N GLY A 489 10.00 -9.62 4.36
CA GLY A 489 8.82 -8.96 3.78
C GLY A 489 8.77 -9.07 2.26
N LYS A 490 9.87 -8.73 1.58
CA LYS A 490 10.00 -8.82 0.11
C LYS A 490 9.85 -10.28 -0.37
N LEU A 491 10.50 -11.24 0.29
CA LEU A 491 10.33 -12.68 0.00
C LEU A 491 8.87 -13.15 0.20
N ARG A 492 8.22 -12.76 1.30
CA ARG A 492 6.84 -13.15 1.66
C ARG A 492 5.78 -12.58 0.73
N LYS A 493 5.90 -11.30 0.31
CA LYS A 493 4.82 -10.56 -0.37
C LYS A 493 5.06 -10.32 -1.86
N GLN A 494 6.29 -10.00 -2.26
CA GLN A 494 6.64 -9.88 -3.68
C GLN A 494 6.86 -11.28 -4.26
N GLN A 495 7.79 -12.06 -3.69
CA GLN A 495 8.13 -13.42 -4.17
C GLN A 495 7.19 -14.53 -3.63
N LYS A 496 6.07 -14.16 -3.01
CA LYS A 496 4.97 -15.04 -2.54
C LYS A 496 5.38 -16.22 -1.63
N CYS A 497 6.53 -16.15 -0.95
CA CYS A 497 7.09 -17.28 -0.23
C CYS A 497 6.39 -17.59 1.09
N GLY A 498 6.01 -18.85 1.29
CA GLY A 498 5.76 -19.43 2.62
C GLY A 498 7.07 -19.84 3.33
N PRO A 499 7.01 -20.44 4.53
CA PRO A 499 8.20 -20.72 5.35
C PRO A 499 9.26 -21.54 4.61
N TYR A 500 8.88 -22.69 4.06
CA TYR A 500 9.79 -23.57 3.32
C TYR A 500 10.43 -22.88 2.11
N SER A 501 9.64 -22.17 1.30
CA SER A 501 10.15 -21.45 0.12
C SER A 501 11.07 -20.27 0.48
N MET A 502 10.82 -19.63 1.62
CA MET A 502 11.69 -18.57 2.15
C MET A 502 13.02 -19.16 2.61
N PHE A 503 12.99 -20.26 3.38
CA PHE A 503 14.17 -21.01 3.79
C PHE A 503 15.04 -21.42 2.60
N CYS A 504 14.48 -22.12 1.60
CA CYS A 504 15.24 -22.55 0.42
C CYS A 504 15.86 -21.37 -0.36
N LYS A 505 15.17 -20.23 -0.45
CA LYS A 505 15.75 -19.02 -1.08
C LYS A 505 16.87 -18.42 -0.24
N LEU A 506 16.73 -18.38 1.09
CA LEU A 506 17.75 -17.84 1.98
C LEU A 506 19.01 -18.72 2.01
N LEU A 507 18.90 -20.05 1.88
CA LEU A 507 20.07 -20.92 1.66
C LEU A 507 20.91 -20.51 0.44
N HIS A 508 20.27 -20.10 -0.66
CA HIS A 508 20.97 -19.67 -1.88
C HIS A 508 21.43 -18.20 -1.85
N LEU A 509 20.80 -17.35 -1.04
CA LEU A 509 21.13 -15.92 -0.92
C LEU A 509 22.13 -15.60 0.20
N SER A 510 22.14 -16.39 1.27
CA SER A 510 23.03 -16.22 2.44
C SER A 510 24.39 -16.88 2.20
N SER A 511 25.13 -16.38 1.22
CA SER A 511 26.51 -16.83 0.95
C SER A 511 27.38 -16.67 2.20
N SER A 512 27.80 -17.82 2.75
CA SER A 512 28.77 -18.02 3.84
C SER A 512 28.57 -17.22 5.15
N LYS A 513 27.41 -16.59 5.39
CA LYS A 513 27.16 -15.79 6.61
C LYS A 513 26.41 -16.55 7.74
N HIS A 514 25.69 -17.62 7.41
CA HIS A 514 24.87 -18.37 8.36
C HIS A 514 24.83 -19.85 7.97
N SER A 515 24.64 -20.74 8.95
CA SER A 515 24.41 -22.17 8.73
C SER A 515 22.98 -22.46 8.23
N PRO A 516 22.71 -23.66 7.67
CA PRO A 516 21.35 -24.09 7.35
C PRO A 516 20.42 -24.08 8.57
N GLU A 517 20.91 -24.47 9.75
CA GLU A 517 20.14 -24.46 11.00
C GLU A 517 19.80 -23.02 11.45
N GLU A 518 20.74 -22.09 11.41
CA GLU A 518 20.49 -20.68 11.75
C GLU A 518 19.47 -20.02 10.81
N ILE A 519 19.55 -20.31 9.51
CA ILE A 519 18.58 -19.81 8.52
C ILE A 519 17.20 -20.44 8.76
N ALA A 520 17.14 -21.73 9.09
CA ALA A 520 15.90 -22.41 9.44
C ALA A 520 15.25 -21.77 10.67
N ASP A 521 16.01 -21.54 11.74
CA ASP A 521 15.48 -21.01 12.99
C ASP A 521 15.07 -19.54 12.89
N LYS A 522 15.82 -18.69 12.18
CA LYS A 522 15.38 -17.32 11.85
C LYS A 522 14.07 -17.30 11.05
N VAL A 523 13.91 -18.21 10.07
CA VAL A 523 12.65 -18.33 9.30
C VAL A 523 11.50 -18.86 10.16
N LYS A 524 11.74 -19.85 11.03
CA LYS A 524 10.74 -20.36 11.99
C LYS A 524 10.28 -19.23 12.93
N LEU A 525 11.23 -18.50 13.52
CA LEU A 525 11.02 -17.39 14.43
C LEU A 525 10.17 -16.28 13.76
N PHE A 526 10.56 -15.84 12.56
CA PHE A 526 9.79 -14.86 11.78
C PHE A 526 8.35 -15.31 11.53
N PHE A 527 8.13 -16.53 11.00
CA PHE A 527 6.78 -16.99 10.68
C PHE A 527 5.92 -17.28 11.92
N GLN A 528 6.52 -17.76 13.02
CA GLN A 528 5.83 -17.92 14.30
C GLN A 528 5.35 -16.58 14.84
N LEU A 529 6.21 -15.55 14.86
CA LEU A 529 5.90 -14.26 15.44
C LEU A 529 5.01 -13.40 14.54
N TYR A 530 5.16 -13.49 13.21
CA TYR A 530 4.17 -12.99 12.25
C TYR A 530 2.78 -13.61 12.52
N ALA A 531 2.71 -14.94 12.70
CA ALA A 531 1.46 -15.64 12.93
C ALA A 531 0.79 -15.25 14.26
N ILE A 532 1.57 -15.13 15.35
CA ILE A 532 1.08 -14.67 16.66
C ILE A 532 0.53 -13.25 16.56
N ASN A 533 1.26 -12.33 15.92
CA ASN A 533 0.94 -10.90 15.96
C ASN A 533 0.04 -10.41 14.82
N ARG A 534 -0.34 -11.24 13.83
CA ARG A 534 -1.16 -10.80 12.68
C ARG A 534 -2.48 -10.15 13.11
N HIS A 535 -3.07 -10.58 14.22
CA HIS A 535 -4.25 -9.97 14.84
C HIS A 535 -4.12 -8.49 15.23
N LYS A 536 -2.91 -7.89 15.17
CA LYS A 536 -2.69 -6.45 15.33
C LYS A 536 -2.98 -5.68 14.04
N MET A 537 -2.64 -6.26 12.88
CA MET A 537 -2.83 -5.64 11.56
C MET A 537 -4.29 -5.38 11.20
N THR A 538 -5.23 -6.16 11.73
CA THR A 538 -6.66 -6.01 11.49
C THR A 538 -7.27 -4.72 12.07
N VAL A 539 -6.51 -3.97 12.87
CA VAL A 539 -6.91 -2.68 13.47
C VAL A 539 -5.79 -1.64 13.44
N LEU A 540 -4.74 -1.86 12.64
CA LEU A 540 -3.65 -0.90 12.52
C LEU A 540 -4.11 0.33 11.73
N THR A 541 -3.62 1.49 12.12
CA THR A 541 -3.85 2.80 11.47
C THR A 541 -3.71 2.73 9.95
N PRO A 542 -4.67 3.30 9.18
CA PRO A 542 -4.53 3.46 7.73
C PRO A 542 -3.23 4.18 7.36
N SER A 543 -2.40 3.52 6.55
CA SER A 543 -1.08 4.03 6.18
C SER A 543 -0.92 4.31 4.69
N TYR A 544 -0.14 5.34 4.39
CA TYR A 544 0.31 5.69 3.04
C TYR A 544 0.90 4.47 2.34
N HIS A 545 0.47 4.18 1.12
CA HIS A 545 1.02 3.07 0.34
C HIS A 545 2.32 3.48 -0.37
N ALA A 546 3.46 2.92 0.06
CA ALA A 546 4.78 3.12 -0.58
C ALA A 546 5.43 1.78 -0.99
N GLU A 547 5.78 0.92 -0.03
CA GLU A 547 6.45 -0.36 -0.29
C GLU A 547 5.50 -1.46 -0.77
N SER A 548 5.86 -2.12 -1.88
CA SER A 548 5.09 -3.22 -2.48
C SER A 548 5.15 -4.54 -1.70
N TYR A 549 5.72 -4.53 -0.49
CA TYR A 549 5.61 -5.63 0.47
C TYR A 549 4.75 -5.29 1.71
N SER A 550 4.06 -4.14 1.70
CA SER A 550 3.17 -3.68 2.78
C SER A 550 2.29 -4.80 3.38
N PRO A 551 2.20 -4.92 4.72
CA PRO A 551 1.42 -5.95 5.39
C PRO A 551 -0.06 -5.58 5.60
N ASP A 552 -0.55 -4.43 5.11
CA ASP A 552 -1.95 -3.98 5.29
C ASP A 552 -2.98 -5.07 4.99
N ASP A 553 -3.93 -5.28 5.91
CA ASP A 553 -4.99 -6.30 5.78
C ASP A 553 -6.25 -5.75 5.08
N ASN A 554 -6.44 -4.42 5.02
CA ASN A 554 -7.68 -3.78 4.55
C ASN A 554 -7.83 -3.76 3.03
N ARG A 555 -6.72 -3.72 2.29
CA ARG A 555 -6.68 -3.70 0.82
C ARG A 555 -5.61 -4.66 0.28
N PHE A 556 -4.34 -4.42 0.62
CA PHE A 556 -3.22 -4.90 -0.19
C PHE A 556 -2.79 -6.35 0.11
N ASP A 557 -2.82 -6.77 1.37
CA ASP A 557 -2.35 -8.07 1.82
C ASP A 557 -3.37 -8.73 2.75
N GLN A 558 -4.56 -8.97 2.23
CA GLN A 558 -5.61 -9.76 2.88
C GLN A 558 -5.08 -11.15 3.28
N ARG A 559 -5.15 -11.49 4.56
CA ARG A 559 -4.64 -12.76 5.12
C ARG A 559 -5.58 -13.30 6.21
N GLN A 560 -5.36 -14.54 6.63
CA GLN A 560 -5.89 -15.00 7.92
C GLN A 560 -5.22 -14.22 9.05
N PHE A 561 -5.95 -13.92 10.13
CA PHE A 561 -5.39 -13.37 11.37
C PHE A 561 -5.31 -14.39 12.52
N LEU A 562 -5.94 -15.55 12.35
CA LEU A 562 -5.85 -16.70 13.25
C LEU A 562 -5.10 -17.83 12.55
N TYR A 563 -3.88 -18.12 13.01
CA TYR A 563 -2.99 -19.12 12.43
C TYR A 563 -2.66 -20.22 13.45
N ASN A 564 -2.35 -21.42 12.96
CA ASN A 564 -1.60 -22.40 13.76
C ASN A 564 -0.14 -21.95 13.83
N VAL A 565 0.20 -21.21 14.89
CA VAL A 565 1.52 -20.56 15.10
C VAL A 565 2.70 -21.54 15.15
N LYS A 566 2.45 -22.85 15.29
CA LYS A 566 3.49 -23.89 15.25
C LYS A 566 3.90 -24.31 13.82
N TRP A 567 3.14 -23.91 12.79
CA TRP A 567 3.38 -24.24 11.38
C TRP A 567 3.88 -25.68 11.12
N PRO A 568 3.24 -26.72 11.72
CA PRO A 568 3.92 -28.00 12.01
C PRO A 568 4.38 -28.74 10.74
N TRP A 569 3.60 -28.68 9.67
CA TRP A 569 3.98 -29.25 8.38
C TRP A 569 5.15 -28.48 7.76
N GLN A 570 5.05 -27.16 7.69
CA GLN A 570 6.04 -26.31 7.03
C GLN A 570 7.38 -26.34 7.75
N PHE A 571 7.39 -26.33 9.09
CA PHE A 571 8.61 -26.42 9.89
C PHE A 571 9.23 -27.82 9.82
N SER A 572 8.44 -28.90 9.93
CA SER A 572 8.96 -30.26 9.74
C SER A 572 9.58 -30.48 8.35
N ARG A 573 9.07 -29.81 7.31
CA ARG A 573 9.68 -29.84 5.97
C ARG A 573 10.98 -29.04 5.89
N ILE A 574 11.13 -27.94 6.65
CA ILE A 574 12.42 -27.26 6.81
C ILE A 574 13.41 -28.18 7.54
N ASP A 575 13.03 -28.79 8.66
CA ASP A 575 13.89 -29.69 9.45
C ASP A 575 14.35 -30.93 8.67
N GLN A 576 13.53 -31.42 7.73
CA GLN A 576 13.88 -32.49 6.78
C GLN A 576 14.90 -32.03 5.73
N GLU A 577 14.88 -30.76 5.34
CA GLU A 577 15.73 -30.21 4.28
C GLU A 577 17.08 -29.72 4.81
N VAL A 578 17.10 -29.12 6.02
CA VAL A 578 18.32 -28.81 6.77
C VAL A 578 19.25 -30.02 6.83
N LYS A 579 18.73 -31.18 7.26
CA LYS A 579 19.49 -32.42 7.39
C LYS A 579 20.11 -32.87 6.05
N LYS A 580 19.34 -32.85 4.96
CA LYS A 580 19.88 -33.19 3.62
C LYS A 580 20.99 -32.23 3.20
N VAL A 581 20.82 -30.94 3.46
CA VAL A 581 21.82 -29.92 3.09
C VAL A 581 23.09 -30.10 3.92
N GLU A 582 22.97 -30.37 5.22
CA GLU A 582 24.12 -30.70 6.08
C GLU A 582 24.82 -32.00 5.68
N ASP A 583 24.08 -33.04 5.31
CA ASP A 583 24.66 -34.30 4.86
C ASP A 583 25.35 -34.15 3.49
N LEU A 584 24.79 -33.35 2.58
CA LEU A 584 25.44 -32.98 1.31
C LEU A 584 26.66 -32.08 1.50
N LEU A 585 26.66 -31.19 2.50
CA LEU A 585 27.82 -30.36 2.85
C LEU A 585 28.96 -31.24 3.38
N LYS A 586 28.68 -32.15 4.33
CA LYS A 586 29.65 -33.15 4.82
C LYS A 586 30.23 -33.97 3.66
N MET A 587 29.38 -34.54 2.80
CA MET A 587 29.84 -35.33 1.63
C MET A 587 30.69 -34.52 0.64
N ARG A 588 30.47 -33.20 0.51
CA ARG A 588 31.34 -32.34 -0.30
C ARG A 588 32.68 -32.11 0.41
N ASP A 589 32.64 -31.77 1.68
CA ASP A 589 33.83 -31.39 2.46
C ASP A 589 34.75 -32.61 2.62
N ASP A 590 34.19 -33.80 2.89
CA ASP A 590 34.87 -35.11 2.83
C ASP A 590 35.55 -35.32 1.46
N ALA A 591 34.88 -34.98 0.35
CA ALA A 591 35.40 -35.15 -0.99
C ALA A 591 36.49 -34.13 -1.35
N GLU A 592 36.44 -32.91 -0.81
CA GLU A 592 37.48 -31.90 -0.95
C GLU A 592 38.74 -32.25 -0.12
N GLU A 593 38.59 -32.84 1.07
CA GLU A 593 39.70 -33.44 1.82
C GLU A 593 40.34 -34.62 1.07
N ILE A 594 39.54 -35.57 0.55
CA ILE A 594 40.06 -36.70 -0.25
C ILE A 594 40.77 -36.21 -1.53
N SER A 595 40.22 -35.20 -2.21
CA SER A 595 40.82 -34.63 -3.41
C SER A 595 42.18 -34.00 -3.12
N SER A 596 42.26 -33.14 -2.09
CA SER A 596 43.48 -32.44 -1.69
C SER A 596 44.55 -33.35 -1.08
N ALA A 597 44.15 -34.44 -0.40
CA ALA A 597 45.05 -35.53 -0.04
C ALA A 597 45.68 -36.18 -1.29
N SER A 598 44.87 -36.49 -2.32
CA SER A 598 45.36 -37.09 -3.57
C SER A 598 46.30 -36.18 -4.37
N GLU A 599 46.13 -34.85 -4.29
CA GLU A 599 47.05 -33.90 -4.94
C GLU A 599 48.39 -33.79 -4.19
N ASN A 600 48.38 -33.91 -2.87
CA ASN A 600 49.61 -33.97 -2.07
C ASN A 600 50.38 -35.28 -2.32
N GLU A 601 49.72 -36.43 -2.45
CA GLU A 601 50.38 -37.68 -2.86
C GLU A 601 50.95 -37.61 -4.29
N LYS A 602 50.25 -36.96 -5.23
CA LYS A 602 50.77 -36.71 -6.59
C LYS A 602 51.98 -35.79 -6.58
N ARG A 603 52.04 -34.80 -5.69
CA ARG A 603 53.25 -33.98 -5.48
C ARG A 603 54.42 -34.76 -4.87
N ALA A 604 54.15 -35.72 -3.98
CA ALA A 604 55.19 -36.55 -3.37
C ALA A 604 55.84 -37.53 -4.37
N ASN A 605 55.09 -38.01 -5.37
CA ASN A 605 55.54 -39.05 -6.31
C ASN A 605 56.33 -38.56 -7.55
N ILE A 606 56.62 -37.26 -7.69
CA ILE A 606 57.43 -36.74 -8.82
C ILE A 606 58.87 -36.44 -8.35
N ASN A 607 59.68 -37.49 -8.14
CA ASN A 607 61.14 -37.34 -8.09
C ASN A 607 61.92 -38.66 -8.36
N PRO A 608 62.47 -38.88 -9.57
CA PRO A 608 63.36 -40.01 -9.85
C PRO A 608 64.79 -39.76 -9.31
N GLN A 609 65.41 -40.78 -8.70
CA GLN A 609 66.82 -40.75 -8.27
C GLN A 609 67.80 -41.01 -9.44
N ILE A 610 69.13 -40.85 -9.19
CA ILE A 610 70.35 -41.49 -9.80
C ILE A 610 71.50 -40.45 -10.08
N PRO A 611 72.79 -40.67 -9.70
CA PRO A 611 73.28 -40.86 -8.32
C PRO A 611 74.64 -40.14 -7.97
N THR A 612 75.00 -40.16 -6.67
CA THR A 612 76.37 -40.17 -6.06
C THR A 612 77.63 -39.58 -6.75
N ALA A 613 78.29 -38.62 -6.07
CA ALA A 613 79.76 -38.55 -5.91
C ALA A 613 80.13 -37.75 -4.62
N PRO A 614 81.21 -38.06 -3.87
CA PRO A 614 81.46 -37.48 -2.54
C PRO A 614 82.68 -36.53 -2.39
N SER A 615 82.70 -35.77 -1.28
CA SER A 615 83.82 -34.96 -0.73
C SER A 615 84.11 -33.63 -1.47
N ASN A 616 84.75 -32.60 -0.87
CA ASN A 616 85.58 -32.60 0.35
C ASN A 616 85.71 -31.21 1.04
N ILE A 617 86.18 -31.22 2.31
CA ILE A 617 86.83 -30.12 3.08
C ILE A 617 85.98 -28.95 3.61
N SER A 618 86.38 -28.44 4.79
CA SER A 618 85.77 -27.36 5.58
C SER A 618 86.69 -26.13 5.75
N ASN A 619 86.10 -24.94 5.98
CA ASN A 619 86.41 -23.98 7.07
C ASN A 619 86.03 -22.53 6.70
N GLY A 620 85.42 -21.77 7.62
CA GLY A 620 85.12 -20.34 7.44
C GLY A 620 83.98 -19.80 8.32
N MET A 621 84.30 -19.34 9.53
CA MET A 621 83.42 -18.61 10.48
C MET A 621 83.82 -17.12 10.53
N PRO A 622 83.09 -16.21 11.22
CA PRO A 622 81.65 -16.15 11.59
C PRO A 622 81.04 -14.73 11.36
N ILE A 623 79.81 -14.46 11.85
CA ILE A 623 79.34 -13.26 12.62
C ILE A 623 77.78 -13.28 12.74
N SER A 624 77.18 -12.43 13.60
CA SER A 624 75.88 -12.66 14.28
C SER A 624 74.80 -11.56 14.12
N SER A 625 73.55 -11.88 14.53
CA SER A 625 72.43 -10.99 14.97
C SER A 625 71.64 -10.18 13.91
N SER A 626 70.39 -9.70 14.11
CA SER A 626 69.20 -10.22 14.85
C SER A 626 67.91 -9.37 14.64
N SER A 627 66.72 -10.01 14.68
CA SER A 627 65.37 -9.49 15.07
C SER A 627 64.51 -8.55 14.18
N MET A 628 63.18 -8.81 14.19
CA MET A 628 61.97 -8.00 13.82
C MET A 628 61.85 -7.38 12.39
N GLY A 629 60.66 -7.20 11.78
CA GLY A 629 59.28 -7.65 12.08
C GLY A 629 58.23 -6.51 12.27
N ILE A 630 57.26 -6.33 11.35
CA ILE A 630 56.06 -5.45 11.51
C ILE A 630 54.97 -5.72 10.43
N THR A 631 53.71 -5.28 10.69
CA THR A 631 52.48 -5.55 9.89
C THR A 631 51.85 -4.26 9.32
N VAL A 632 50.89 -4.36 8.36
CA VAL A 632 50.31 -3.23 7.60
C VAL A 632 48.77 -3.12 7.74
N PRO A 633 48.19 -1.91 7.94
CA PRO A 633 46.76 -1.61 7.80
C PRO A 633 46.41 -0.65 6.62
N LEU A 634 45.12 -0.45 6.33
CA LEU A 634 44.59 0.36 5.22
C LEU A 634 44.33 1.84 5.60
N SER A 635 44.43 2.76 4.63
CA SER A 635 43.35 3.72 4.23
C SER A 635 43.90 4.86 3.35
N CYS A 636 43.06 5.46 2.49
CA CYS A 636 43.11 6.91 2.20
C CYS A 636 41.84 7.41 1.46
N GLN A 637 41.61 8.72 1.52
CA GLN A 637 40.51 9.45 0.86
C GLN A 637 41.00 10.13 -0.44
N VAL A 638 40.06 10.63 -1.27
CA VAL A 638 40.37 11.58 -2.36
C VAL A 638 39.31 12.68 -2.40
N THR A 639 39.74 13.95 -2.37
CA THR A 639 38.87 15.13 -2.50
C THR A 639 39.50 16.18 -3.42
N LEU A 640 38.74 16.57 -4.44
CA LEU A 640 38.77 17.81 -5.25
C LEU A 640 40.07 18.63 -5.41
N LEU A 641 40.39 18.93 -6.68
CA LEU A 641 40.86 20.27 -7.09
C LEU A 641 40.26 20.65 -8.46
N ARG A 642 40.12 21.95 -8.73
CA ARG A 642 39.56 22.54 -9.98
C ARG A 642 40.68 23.14 -10.83
N ASN A 643 40.53 23.21 -12.17
CA ASN A 643 40.37 24.51 -12.87
C ASN A 643 40.26 24.46 -14.42
N THR A 644 39.26 25.22 -14.92
CA THR A 644 39.23 26.12 -16.10
C THR A 644 39.73 25.71 -17.51
N ALA A 645 38.77 25.77 -18.44
CA ALA A 645 38.82 26.45 -19.76
C ALA A 645 39.61 25.86 -20.94
N GLY A 646 38.99 25.91 -22.14
CA GLY A 646 39.64 25.72 -23.44
C GLY A 646 38.82 24.92 -24.46
N SER A 647 38.17 25.60 -25.41
CA SER A 647 37.63 25.03 -26.66
C SER A 647 38.14 25.87 -27.85
N PRO A 648 37.98 25.46 -29.14
CA PRO A 648 37.40 24.21 -29.65
C PRO A 648 38.30 23.46 -30.65
N ARG A 649 37.96 22.20 -30.98
CA ARG A 649 38.17 21.60 -32.32
C ARG A 649 37.31 20.36 -32.53
N GLN A 650 36.98 20.09 -33.79
CA GLN A 650 36.18 18.94 -34.21
C GLN A 650 36.97 17.64 -34.08
N LEU A 651 36.32 16.56 -33.65
CA LEU A 651 36.73 15.18 -33.91
C LEU A 651 35.50 14.27 -33.94
N VAL A 652 35.52 13.28 -34.82
CA VAL A 652 34.42 12.31 -35.02
C VAL A 652 34.49 11.20 -33.97
N PRO A 653 33.39 10.80 -33.31
CA PRO A 653 33.39 9.67 -32.40
C PRO A 653 33.40 8.35 -33.16
N SER A 654 34.56 7.67 -33.19
CA SER A 654 34.67 6.28 -33.61
C SER A 654 34.22 5.32 -32.50
N THR A 655 33.59 4.20 -32.88
CA THR A 655 33.09 3.18 -31.95
C THR A 655 34.21 2.28 -31.40
N PRO A 656 34.36 2.12 -30.07
CA PRO A 656 35.19 1.07 -29.49
C PRO A 656 34.35 -0.18 -29.16
N THR A 657 34.41 -1.21 -30.00
CA THR A 657 33.91 -2.54 -29.65
C THR A 657 34.83 -3.23 -28.65
N LEU A 658 34.30 -3.66 -27.51
CA LEU A 658 35.00 -4.56 -26.58
C LEU A 658 34.07 -5.68 -26.13
N ALA A 659 34.11 -6.80 -26.84
CA ALA A 659 33.26 -7.95 -26.57
C ALA A 659 33.76 -8.74 -25.34
N ARG A 660 32.86 -9.03 -24.39
CA ARG A 660 33.03 -10.15 -23.45
C ARG A 660 32.13 -11.30 -23.87
N ARG A 661 32.73 -12.49 -23.97
CA ARG A 661 32.06 -13.72 -24.39
C ARG A 661 31.03 -14.16 -23.34
N TYR A 662 29.77 -14.25 -23.73
CA TYR A 662 28.82 -15.17 -23.09
C TYR A 662 28.68 -16.41 -23.97
N ILE A 663 28.79 -17.58 -23.37
CA ILE A 663 28.60 -18.88 -24.03
C ILE A 663 27.17 -19.35 -23.69
N PRO A 664 26.25 -19.46 -24.65
CA PRO A 664 24.94 -20.05 -24.40
C PRO A 664 25.05 -21.58 -24.45
N LEU A 665 24.78 -22.23 -23.32
CA LEU A 665 24.59 -23.69 -23.27
C LEU A 665 23.21 -24.03 -23.87
N LEU A 666 23.18 -24.92 -24.87
CA LEU A 666 21.94 -25.41 -25.45
C LEU A 666 21.31 -26.51 -24.58
N PRO A 667 19.99 -26.48 -24.34
CA PRO A 667 19.21 -27.66 -23.97
C PRO A 667 18.72 -28.41 -25.22
N GLN A 668 19.62 -29.11 -25.93
CA GLN A 668 19.20 -30.09 -26.95
C GLN A 668 18.87 -31.44 -26.29
N GLN A 669 17.65 -31.60 -25.75
CA GLN A 669 17.05 -32.93 -25.48
C GLN A 669 15.58 -32.81 -25.04
N LEU A 670 14.65 -32.70 -25.99
CA LEU A 670 13.22 -33.09 -25.83
C LEU A 670 12.46 -33.09 -27.18
N HIS A 671 13.01 -33.78 -28.19
CA HIS A 671 12.34 -34.01 -29.48
C HIS A 671 12.11 -35.51 -29.78
N GLN A 672 11.79 -36.28 -28.74
CA GLN A 672 11.25 -37.64 -28.87
C GLN A 672 10.25 -37.92 -27.73
N LEU A 673 9.05 -37.32 -27.80
CA LEU A 673 7.87 -37.80 -27.06
C LEU A 673 6.54 -37.23 -27.62
N GLN A 674 6.45 -37.07 -28.95
CA GLN A 674 5.25 -36.49 -29.59
C GLN A 674 4.85 -37.20 -30.90
N LEU A 675 5.08 -38.52 -30.96
CA LEU A 675 4.65 -39.42 -32.04
C LEU A 675 3.91 -40.66 -31.49
N HIS A 676 2.87 -40.42 -30.68
CA HIS A 676 1.88 -41.44 -30.30
C HIS A 676 0.55 -40.76 -29.92
N GLN A 677 -0.33 -40.56 -30.91
CA GLN A 677 -1.82 -40.42 -30.86
C GLN A 677 -2.37 -39.60 -32.05
N GLN A 678 -2.25 -40.13 -33.27
CA GLN A 678 -3.14 -39.78 -34.39
C GLN A 678 -3.35 -41.01 -35.31
N GLN A 679 -4.20 -41.93 -34.88
CA GLN A 679 -4.88 -42.88 -35.77
C GLN A 679 -6.30 -43.15 -35.25
N HIS A 680 -7.24 -43.33 -36.18
CA HIS A 680 -8.69 -43.47 -35.98
C HIS A 680 -9.38 -42.17 -35.48
N GLN A 681 -10.53 -41.72 -36.03
CA GLN A 681 -11.40 -42.31 -37.07
C GLN A 681 -11.70 -41.32 -38.21
N GLN A 682 -11.87 -41.83 -39.43
CA GLN A 682 -12.57 -41.17 -40.54
C GLN A 682 -13.88 -41.91 -40.82
N THR A 683 -15.00 -41.18 -40.93
CA THR A 683 -16.06 -41.34 -41.95
C THR A 683 -17.02 -40.14 -41.84
N GLN A 684 -17.01 -39.23 -42.82
CA GLN A 684 -17.96 -39.17 -43.95
C GLN A 684 -19.41 -38.80 -43.58
N LEU A 685 -19.84 -37.60 -44.00
CA LEU A 685 -20.77 -37.42 -45.13
C LEU A 685 -20.84 -35.92 -45.55
N THR A 686 -21.53 -35.60 -46.66
CA THR A 686 -21.22 -34.40 -47.47
C THR A 686 -22.45 -33.71 -48.10
N PHE A 687 -22.45 -32.37 -48.10
CA PHE A 687 -23.23 -31.46 -48.97
C PHE A 687 -24.79 -31.46 -48.80
N PRO A 688 -25.55 -30.51 -49.43
CA PRO A 688 -25.38 -29.05 -49.31
C PRO A 688 -26.71 -28.25 -49.16
N SER A 689 -26.60 -26.94 -48.87
CA SER A 689 -27.47 -25.80 -49.29
C SER A 689 -29.01 -25.94 -49.44
N SER A 690 -29.78 -25.04 -48.78
CA SER A 690 -30.61 -24.01 -49.49
C SER A 690 -31.51 -23.12 -48.59
N THR A 691 -31.33 -21.81 -48.75
CA THR A 691 -32.30 -20.69 -48.89
C THR A 691 -33.80 -20.76 -48.48
N VAL A 692 -34.28 -19.63 -47.92
CA VAL A 692 -35.67 -19.09 -47.83
C VAL A 692 -36.69 -19.82 -46.93
N GLY A 693 -37.42 -19.03 -46.13
CA GLY A 693 -38.69 -19.45 -45.49
C GLY A 693 -39.11 -18.50 -44.35
N ALA A 694 -40.19 -17.74 -44.54
CA ALA A 694 -40.72 -16.79 -43.56
C ALA A 694 -42.07 -17.23 -42.97
N SER A 695 -42.59 -16.43 -42.03
CA SER A 695 -43.96 -16.40 -41.48
C SER A 695 -44.37 -17.39 -40.36
N THR A 696 -44.38 -16.86 -39.13
CA THR A 696 -45.56 -16.65 -38.26
C THR A 696 -46.73 -17.65 -38.31
N ILE A 697 -47.10 -18.24 -37.15
CA ILE A 697 -48.40 -18.02 -36.43
C ILE A 697 -48.51 -18.85 -35.11
N ASN A 698 -49.33 -18.31 -34.19
CA ASN A 698 -49.72 -18.80 -32.85
C ASN A 698 -50.08 -20.31 -32.72
N GLY A 699 -49.95 -20.88 -31.51
CA GLY A 699 -50.39 -22.28 -31.26
C GLY A 699 -50.37 -22.82 -29.81
N SER A 700 -50.87 -22.05 -28.83
CA SER A 700 -50.99 -22.38 -27.39
C SER A 700 -51.26 -23.84 -26.93
N LYS A 701 -50.75 -24.18 -25.71
CA LYS A 701 -51.01 -25.41 -24.89
C LYS A 701 -50.30 -26.68 -25.40
N GLY A 702 -49.82 -27.59 -24.55
CA GLY A 702 -49.70 -27.59 -23.09
C GLY A 702 -49.22 -28.97 -22.61
N ILE A 703 -48.18 -29.05 -21.77
CA ILE A 703 -47.51 -30.30 -21.39
C ILE A 703 -47.57 -30.51 -19.87
N THR A 704 -47.80 -31.74 -19.43
CA THR A 704 -47.86 -32.16 -18.02
C THR A 704 -47.13 -33.49 -17.78
N PHE A 705 -46.12 -33.44 -16.91
CA PHE A 705 -45.53 -34.52 -16.09
C PHE A 705 -45.12 -35.88 -16.71
N ALA A 706 -43.79 -36.07 -16.84
CA ALA A 706 -43.03 -37.17 -16.21
C ALA A 706 -41.51 -36.88 -16.31
N GLY A 707 -40.61 -37.35 -15.43
CA GLY A 707 -40.92 -37.98 -14.13
C GLY A 707 -39.92 -39.00 -13.53
N GLU A 708 -38.60 -38.88 -13.64
CA GLU A 708 -37.58 -39.69 -12.92
C GLU A 708 -36.21 -38.97 -13.03
N THR A 709 -35.64 -38.33 -11.99
CA THR A 709 -34.90 -38.81 -10.78
C THR A 709 -33.52 -39.44 -11.01
N ASN A 710 -32.45 -38.71 -10.65
CA ASN A 710 -31.37 -39.21 -9.77
C ASN A 710 -30.37 -38.11 -9.35
N GLY A 711 -29.76 -38.27 -8.18
CA GLY A 711 -28.54 -37.55 -7.75
C GLY A 711 -28.73 -36.11 -7.22
N ILE A 712 -28.85 -35.96 -5.90
CA ILE A 712 -28.59 -34.69 -5.19
C ILE A 712 -27.36 -34.89 -4.31
N ASP A 713 -26.36 -34.02 -4.46
CA ASP A 713 -25.26 -33.83 -3.50
C ASP A 713 -25.50 -32.54 -2.71
N THR A 714 -25.11 -32.52 -1.43
CA THR A 714 -25.56 -31.52 -0.46
C THR A 714 -24.42 -30.60 0.00
N SER A 715 -24.38 -29.37 -0.54
CA SER A 715 -23.55 -28.28 -0.01
C SER A 715 -24.41 -27.09 0.40
N SER A 716 -24.40 -26.77 1.70
CA SER A 716 -25.21 -25.72 2.31
C SER A 716 -24.83 -24.33 1.82
N HIS A 717 -25.77 -23.64 1.16
CA HIS A 717 -25.66 -22.24 0.78
C HIS A 717 -26.64 -21.40 1.60
N GLU A 718 -26.18 -20.27 2.14
CA GLU A 718 -27.01 -19.35 2.91
C GLU A 718 -27.91 -18.51 1.99
N TYR A 719 -29.19 -18.39 2.31
CA TYR A 719 -30.16 -17.66 1.50
C TYR A 719 -30.25 -16.19 1.93
N ILE A 720 -29.72 -15.27 1.11
CA ILE A 720 -29.88 -13.82 1.29
C ILE A 720 -31.26 -13.40 0.77
N VAL A 721 -32.10 -12.85 1.66
CA VAL A 721 -33.43 -12.32 1.29
C VAL A 721 -33.35 -10.80 1.14
N HIS A 722 -33.47 -10.31 -0.10
CA HIS A 722 -33.65 -8.89 -0.38
C HIS A 722 -35.13 -8.52 -0.46
N GLN A 723 -35.56 -7.58 0.39
CA GLN A 723 -36.90 -6.98 0.34
C GLN A 723 -36.83 -5.61 -0.33
N LEU A 724 -37.48 -5.45 -1.49
CA LEU A 724 -37.51 -4.20 -2.23
C LEU A 724 -38.59 -3.24 -1.67
N PRO A 725 -38.32 -1.92 -1.57
CA PRO A 725 -39.35 -0.95 -1.18
C PRO A 725 -40.50 -0.91 -2.19
N GLY A 726 -41.74 -1.07 -1.71
CA GLY A 726 -42.96 -0.89 -2.50
C GLY A 726 -43.62 -2.16 -3.06
N SER A 727 -42.97 -3.34 -3.01
CA SER A 727 -43.58 -4.60 -3.43
C SER A 727 -44.21 -5.35 -2.24
N GLY A 728 -45.55 -5.39 -2.17
CA GLY A 728 -46.28 -6.08 -1.10
C GLY A 728 -46.06 -7.60 -1.10
N ASN A 729 -45.61 -8.14 0.04
CA ASN A 729 -45.49 -9.56 0.40
C ASN A 729 -44.94 -10.53 -0.67
N ARG A 730 -44.07 -10.07 -1.58
CA ARG A 730 -43.47 -10.91 -2.63
C ARG A 730 -41.95 -10.98 -2.51
N VAL A 731 -41.41 -12.20 -2.55
CA VAL A 731 -39.97 -12.49 -2.51
C VAL A 731 -39.57 -13.18 -3.81
N LEU A 732 -38.47 -12.72 -4.40
CA LEU A 732 -37.86 -13.33 -5.58
C LEU A 732 -37.03 -14.56 -5.17
N LEU A 733 -37.35 -15.72 -5.73
CA LEU A 733 -36.56 -16.94 -5.57
C LEU A 733 -35.43 -16.99 -6.60
N SER A 734 -34.36 -17.74 -6.30
CA SER A 734 -33.24 -17.98 -7.22
C SER A 734 -33.63 -18.65 -8.55
N SER A 735 -34.84 -19.22 -8.63
CA SER A 735 -35.47 -19.72 -9.86
C SER A 735 -36.13 -18.64 -10.73
N GLY A 736 -35.94 -17.36 -10.42
CA GLY A 736 -36.48 -16.22 -11.17
C GLY A 736 -38.00 -15.99 -10.97
N ARG A 737 -38.62 -16.67 -10.00
CA ARG A 737 -40.07 -16.59 -9.73
C ARG A 737 -40.35 -15.87 -8.42
N TYR A 738 -41.44 -15.09 -8.39
CA TYR A 738 -41.92 -14.44 -7.17
C TYR A 738 -42.89 -15.35 -6.40
N ALA A 739 -42.56 -15.65 -5.15
CA ALA A 739 -43.49 -16.27 -4.19
C ALA A 739 -44.20 -15.19 -3.37
N THR A 740 -45.46 -15.43 -2.97
CA THR A 740 -46.23 -14.52 -2.09
C THR A 740 -46.32 -15.12 -0.69
N ILE A 741 -46.03 -14.35 0.36
CA ILE A 741 -45.94 -14.85 1.75
C ILE A 741 -47.17 -14.45 2.56
N ASP A 742 -47.75 -15.42 3.27
CA ASP A 742 -48.83 -15.22 4.23
C ASP A 742 -48.31 -14.50 5.50
N PRO A 743 -48.86 -13.32 5.87
CA PRO A 743 -48.40 -12.56 7.02
C PRO A 743 -48.65 -13.22 8.38
N SER A 744 -49.46 -14.28 8.46
CA SER A 744 -49.69 -15.02 9.72
C SER A 744 -48.49 -15.85 10.21
N MET A 745 -47.48 -16.07 9.35
CA MET A 745 -46.30 -16.90 9.66
C MET A 745 -45.15 -16.11 10.33
N LEU A 746 -45.27 -14.80 10.53
CA LEU A 746 -44.20 -13.95 11.06
C LEU A 746 -44.37 -13.62 12.56
N GLY A 747 -43.77 -14.45 13.42
CA GLY A 747 -43.63 -14.15 14.85
C GLY A 747 -42.65 -13.01 15.14
N PRO A 748 -42.75 -12.33 16.30
CA PRO A 748 -41.96 -11.13 16.61
C PRO A 748 -40.48 -11.46 16.85
N VAL A 749 -39.61 -10.93 15.99
CA VAL A 749 -38.15 -11.07 16.10
C VAL A 749 -37.62 -10.16 17.22
N ASN A 750 -37.52 -10.68 18.45
CA ASN A 750 -36.74 -10.06 19.53
C ASN A 750 -36.48 -11.00 20.74
N ALA A 751 -35.67 -12.05 20.54
CA ALA A 751 -34.77 -12.68 21.53
C ALA A 751 -34.26 -14.05 21.05
N LEU A 752 -32.98 -14.17 20.66
CA LEU A 752 -32.22 -15.43 20.67
C LEU A 752 -30.73 -15.18 20.39
N MET A 753 -29.98 -14.89 21.47
CA MET A 753 -28.51 -14.90 21.49
C MET A 753 -28.01 -15.47 22.83
N ALA A 754 -28.63 -16.59 23.24
CA ALA A 754 -28.26 -17.39 24.40
C ALA A 754 -28.81 -18.81 24.25
N VAL A 755 -28.18 -19.78 24.92
CA VAL A 755 -28.60 -21.19 25.05
C VAL A 755 -28.58 -22.01 23.74
N ALA A 756 -27.38 -22.47 23.37
CA ALA A 756 -27.21 -23.58 22.43
C ALA A 756 -25.97 -24.43 22.80
N ASN A 757 -26.06 -25.23 23.86
CA ASN A 757 -25.10 -26.31 24.14
C ASN A 757 -25.58 -27.29 25.23
N GLN A 758 -26.35 -28.32 24.87
CA GLN A 758 -26.46 -29.57 25.66
C GLN A 758 -27.24 -30.70 24.95
N ARG A 759 -26.65 -31.91 24.95
CA ARG A 759 -27.28 -33.24 24.74
C ARG A 759 -27.66 -33.57 23.27
N PRO A 760 -27.87 -34.85 22.89
CA PRO A 760 -26.76 -35.59 22.28
C PRO A 760 -27.14 -36.38 20.99
N LEU A 761 -26.14 -36.97 20.33
CA LEU A 761 -26.34 -37.92 19.23
C LEU A 761 -26.59 -39.35 19.75
N PRO A 762 -27.41 -40.18 19.06
CA PRO A 762 -27.62 -41.58 19.38
C PRO A 762 -26.52 -42.50 18.82
N THR A 763 -26.34 -43.67 19.44
CA THR A 763 -25.46 -44.76 19.01
C THR A 763 -26.23 -45.84 18.23
N PRO A 764 -25.57 -46.59 17.33
CA PRO A 764 -26.02 -47.90 16.88
C PRO A 764 -25.49 -49.03 17.79
N ASP A 765 -26.23 -50.14 17.85
CA ASP A 765 -25.80 -51.44 18.39
C ASP A 765 -24.87 -52.17 17.38
N THR A 766 -24.20 -53.31 17.62
CA THR A 766 -24.37 -54.39 18.62
C THR A 766 -23.05 -55.18 18.80
N GLU A 767 -23.08 -56.27 19.59
CA GLU A 767 -22.13 -57.41 19.65
C GLU A 767 -20.87 -57.34 20.56
N ASP A 768 -21.10 -57.86 21.77
CA ASP A 768 -20.37 -58.99 22.41
C ASP A 768 -19.03 -58.85 23.18
N SER A 769 -19.19 -59.04 24.50
CA SER A 769 -18.45 -59.98 25.37
C SER A 769 -17.07 -59.60 25.98
N PRO A 770 -16.71 -60.15 27.17
CA PRO A 770 -16.07 -59.35 28.23
C PRO A 770 -14.80 -59.95 28.85
N ILE A 771 -14.11 -59.20 29.72
CA ILE A 771 -13.21 -59.74 30.76
C ILE A 771 -13.06 -58.79 31.99
N GLN A 772 -12.67 -59.39 33.12
CA GLN A 772 -12.51 -58.92 34.52
C GLN A 772 -11.62 -57.65 34.71
N VAL A 773 -11.86 -56.73 35.65
CA VAL A 773 -11.98 -56.74 37.14
C VAL A 773 -10.64 -56.68 37.91
N ALA A 774 -10.36 -55.52 38.53
CA ALA A 774 -9.60 -55.21 39.77
C ALA A 774 -9.55 -53.65 39.89
N ASP A 775 -9.86 -52.91 40.98
CA ASP A 775 -9.43 -52.96 42.40
C ASP A 775 -7.89 -52.89 42.57
N THR A 776 -7.28 -52.04 43.41
CA THR A 776 -7.68 -51.43 44.70
C THR A 776 -7.09 -50.00 44.88
N SER A 777 -7.77 -49.01 45.49
CA SER A 777 -7.67 -48.53 46.90
C SER A 777 -6.35 -47.78 47.30
N SER A 778 -6.26 -46.93 48.33
CA SER A 778 -7.16 -46.50 49.44
C SER A 778 -6.64 -45.22 50.16
N HIS A 779 -7.29 -44.85 51.29
CA HIS A 779 -7.02 -43.74 52.26
C HIS A 779 -7.62 -42.37 51.84
N GLY A 780 -8.56 -41.73 52.56
CA GLY A 780 -9.09 -41.90 53.94
C GLY A 780 -8.40 -40.90 54.89
N SER A 781 -9.05 -40.07 55.72
CA SER A 781 -10.31 -40.12 56.52
C SER A 781 -10.62 -38.69 57.08
N ASP A 782 -11.68 -38.30 57.81
CA ASP A 782 -13.06 -38.81 58.10
C ASP A 782 -13.96 -37.70 58.73
N THR A 783 -15.30 -37.76 58.55
CA THR A 783 -16.43 -37.27 59.42
C THR A 783 -16.45 -35.83 60.05
N GLU A 784 -17.53 -35.19 60.54
CA GLU A 784 -19.01 -35.39 60.69
C GLU A 784 -19.74 -34.13 60.13
N ILE A 785 -20.93 -34.12 59.50
CA ILE A 785 -22.31 -34.44 59.92
C ILE A 785 -22.93 -33.55 61.03
N VAL A 786 -23.91 -32.70 60.66
CA VAL A 786 -25.19 -32.47 61.38
C VAL A 786 -26.22 -31.80 60.43
N LYS A 787 -27.53 -31.87 60.75
CA LYS A 787 -28.66 -31.55 59.83
C LYS A 787 -29.66 -30.52 60.40
N LYS A 788 -30.52 -29.98 59.52
CA LYS A 788 -31.85 -29.30 59.73
C LYS A 788 -31.84 -27.77 59.87
N LYS A 789 -32.94 -27.02 59.65
CA LYS A 789 -34.06 -27.04 58.66
C LYS A 789 -35.03 -25.86 58.95
N ARG A 790 -35.73 -25.31 57.93
CA ARG A 790 -36.96 -24.45 58.00
C ARG A 790 -36.79 -22.99 58.54
N ARG A 791 -37.74 -22.04 58.37
CA ARG A 791 -38.72 -21.65 57.29
C ARG A 791 -39.63 -20.48 57.78
N LYS A 792 -40.02 -19.51 56.92
CA LYS A 792 -41.20 -18.58 57.04
C LYS A 792 -41.17 -17.51 58.20
N LYS A 793 -41.96 -16.40 58.23
CA LYS A 793 -42.62 -15.47 57.24
C LYS A 793 -43.40 -14.32 57.98
N MET A 794 -43.53 -13.10 57.41
CA MET A 794 -44.56 -12.03 57.72
C MET A 794 -44.48 -11.39 59.15
N THR A 795 -45.09 -10.25 59.60
CA THR A 795 -45.78 -8.99 59.12
C THR A 795 -45.97 -8.06 60.38
N ASP A 796 -46.38 -6.77 60.45
CA ASP A 796 -46.91 -5.72 59.53
C ASP A 796 -46.74 -4.30 60.17
N LYS A 797 -46.72 -3.19 59.38
CA LYS A 797 -47.21 -1.80 59.71
C LYS A 797 -46.54 -0.97 60.88
N PRO A 798 -46.90 0.33 61.11
CA PRO A 798 -47.01 1.46 60.15
C PRO A 798 -46.49 2.87 60.62
N LEU A 799 -46.30 3.79 59.66
CA LEU A 799 -46.46 5.28 59.62
C LEU A 799 -46.56 6.18 60.90
N SER A 800 -45.75 7.26 60.93
CA SER A 800 -46.16 8.71 60.86
C SER A 800 -44.92 9.63 60.67
N ASP A 801 -44.86 10.53 59.68
CA ASP A 801 -45.05 12.03 59.72
C ASP A 801 -43.91 12.85 60.35
N HIS A 802 -43.45 14.02 59.85
CA HIS A 802 -43.72 14.90 58.67
C HIS A 802 -42.35 15.36 58.05
N ALA A 803 -42.17 16.23 57.03
CA ALA A 803 -42.97 17.30 56.43
C ALA A 803 -42.52 17.70 54.99
N GLU A 804 -43.42 18.37 54.24
CA GLU A 804 -43.25 19.40 53.17
C GLU A 804 -42.14 19.30 52.08
N LYS A 805 -42.33 19.70 50.80
CA LYS A 805 -43.42 20.36 50.04
C LYS A 805 -43.35 19.93 48.53
N PRO A 806 -44.30 20.32 47.64
CA PRO A 806 -44.70 19.48 46.49
C PRO A 806 -44.00 19.72 45.14
N VAL A 807 -44.20 18.75 44.24
CA VAL A 807 -43.94 18.83 42.78
C VAL A 807 -45.11 19.51 42.07
N VAL A 808 -44.80 20.35 41.08
CA VAL A 808 -45.75 20.86 40.05
C VAL A 808 -45.11 20.65 38.67
N GLU A 809 -45.95 20.52 37.63
CA GLU A 809 -45.54 20.20 36.26
C GLU A 809 -44.66 21.28 35.60
N ASP A 810 -43.76 20.87 34.70
CA ASP A 810 -43.38 21.69 33.55
C ASP A 810 -43.54 20.89 32.25
N LYS A 811 -44.32 21.45 31.32
CA LYS A 811 -44.69 20.86 30.02
C LYS A 811 -44.00 21.56 28.83
N VAL A 812 -42.94 22.34 29.06
CA VAL A 812 -42.36 23.23 28.04
C VAL A 812 -40.99 22.75 27.50
N GLN A 813 -40.92 21.58 26.83
CA GLN A 813 -39.75 21.26 25.99
C GLN A 813 -39.93 20.28 24.80
N LYS A 814 -41.16 19.88 24.42
CA LYS A 814 -41.37 18.95 23.27
C LYS A 814 -42.21 19.48 22.09
N ARG A 815 -42.54 20.78 22.03
CA ARG A 815 -43.16 21.41 20.85
C ARG A 815 -42.19 22.13 19.91
N GLY A 816 -41.10 22.70 20.42
CA GLY A 816 -40.21 23.61 19.66
C GLY A 816 -39.40 23.02 18.48
N MET A 817 -39.38 21.70 18.28
CA MET A 817 -38.59 21.07 17.20
C MET A 817 -39.41 20.65 15.96
N LYS A 818 -40.74 20.53 16.04
CA LYS A 818 -41.55 20.11 14.87
C LYS A 818 -41.89 21.25 13.90
N GLU A 819 -41.87 22.50 14.36
CA GLU A 819 -42.24 23.68 13.55
C GLU A 819 -41.03 24.38 12.91
N ARG A 820 -39.79 24.10 13.39
CA ARG A 820 -38.57 24.73 12.86
C ARG A 820 -38.02 24.10 11.58
N ALA A 821 -38.25 22.79 11.36
CA ALA A 821 -37.72 22.10 10.18
C ALA A 821 -38.28 22.63 8.84
N PRO A 822 -39.60 22.90 8.68
CA PRO A 822 -40.12 23.48 7.44
C PRO A 822 -39.54 24.88 7.15
N ALA A 823 -39.45 25.74 8.16
CA ALA A 823 -38.90 27.09 8.01
C ALA A 823 -37.41 27.07 7.62
N LEU A 824 -36.62 26.14 8.17
CA LEU A 824 -35.21 25.98 7.80
C LEU A 824 -35.04 25.50 6.35
N MET A 825 -35.87 24.54 5.93
CA MET A 825 -35.90 24.07 4.53
C MET A 825 -36.31 25.18 3.55
N GLN A 826 -37.29 26.01 3.94
CA GLN A 826 -37.76 27.13 3.12
C GLN A 826 -36.70 28.26 3.02
N GLN A 827 -35.93 28.49 4.08
CA GLN A 827 -34.75 29.38 4.04
C GLN A 827 -33.61 28.81 3.18
N LEU A 828 -33.35 27.50 3.23
CA LEU A 828 -32.40 26.85 2.32
C LEU A 828 -32.86 26.99 0.85
N ALA A 829 -34.13 26.72 0.55
CA ALA A 829 -34.67 26.86 -0.80
C ALA A 829 -34.51 28.29 -1.34
N HIS A 830 -34.84 29.31 -0.55
CA HIS A 830 -34.60 30.71 -0.95
C HIS A 830 -33.11 31.05 -1.13
N LYS A 831 -32.21 30.43 -0.36
CA LYS A 831 -30.76 30.65 -0.50
C LYS A 831 -30.20 29.97 -1.76
N VAL A 832 -30.65 28.75 -2.05
CA VAL A 832 -30.32 28.05 -3.31
C VAL A 832 -30.86 28.84 -4.50
N GLN A 833 -32.11 29.29 -4.46
CA GLN A 833 -32.71 30.03 -5.56
C GLN A 833 -32.01 31.37 -5.81
N ARG A 834 -31.64 32.14 -4.76
CA ARG A 834 -30.81 33.35 -4.95
C ARG A 834 -29.44 33.03 -5.55
N ASN A 835 -28.82 31.90 -5.21
CA ASN A 835 -27.55 31.52 -5.81
C ASN A 835 -27.70 31.19 -7.31
N VAL A 836 -28.81 30.57 -7.72
CA VAL A 836 -29.14 30.32 -9.14
C VAL A 836 -29.47 31.63 -9.86
N GLU A 837 -30.25 32.52 -9.26
CA GLU A 837 -30.58 33.85 -9.81
C GLU A 837 -29.34 34.74 -9.96
N ASN A 838 -28.37 34.64 -9.04
CA ASN A 838 -27.08 35.32 -9.14
C ASN A 838 -26.19 34.72 -10.25
N ALA A 839 -26.17 33.38 -10.41
CA ALA A 839 -25.45 32.73 -11.50
C ALA A 839 -26.02 33.14 -12.87
N MET A 840 -27.34 33.14 -13.02
CA MET A 840 -28.03 33.60 -14.24
C MET A 840 -27.88 35.10 -14.53
N GLN A 841 -27.38 35.92 -13.59
CA GLN A 841 -27.04 37.32 -13.85
C GLN A 841 -25.61 37.53 -14.37
N LEU A 842 -24.74 36.52 -14.28
CA LEU A 842 -23.40 36.56 -14.88
C LEU A 842 -23.42 36.22 -16.38
N GLU A 843 -24.43 35.48 -16.84
CA GLU A 843 -24.63 35.18 -18.27
C GLU A 843 -25.51 36.24 -18.96
N LYS A 844 -24.90 37.38 -19.31
CA LYS A 844 -25.45 38.33 -20.27
C LYS A 844 -24.47 38.59 -21.42
N PRO A 845 -24.85 38.40 -22.68
CA PRO A 845 -24.01 38.76 -23.81
C PRO A 845 -23.69 40.25 -23.83
N LEU A 846 -22.41 40.60 -24.00
CA LEU A 846 -22.00 41.97 -24.33
C LEU A 846 -22.49 42.31 -25.76
N PRO A 847 -22.98 43.53 -26.00
CA PRO A 847 -23.51 43.91 -27.31
C PRO A 847 -22.39 44.07 -28.35
N THR A 848 -22.64 43.57 -29.56
CA THR A 848 -21.72 43.69 -30.71
C THR A 848 -21.46 45.15 -31.08
N LEU A 849 -20.20 45.58 -31.04
CA LEU A 849 -19.75 46.88 -31.53
C LEU A 849 -19.22 46.80 -32.98
N HIS A 850 -19.59 47.79 -33.79
CA HIS A 850 -19.17 47.87 -35.20
C HIS A 850 -17.69 48.23 -35.37
N LYS A 851 -17.07 47.69 -36.43
CA LYS A 851 -15.74 48.13 -36.90
C LYS A 851 -15.74 49.61 -37.30
N GLN A 852 -14.81 50.39 -36.75
CA GLN A 852 -14.24 51.57 -37.39
C GLN A 852 -12.71 51.59 -37.19
N ASN A 853 -12.00 52.27 -38.10
CA ASN A 853 -10.54 52.26 -38.16
C ASN A 853 -9.92 53.24 -37.15
N GLY A 854 -8.78 52.88 -36.55
CA GLY A 854 -7.99 53.81 -35.73
C GLY A 854 -6.58 53.29 -35.44
N ASN A 855 -5.56 54.07 -35.79
CA ASN A 855 -4.15 53.76 -35.51
C ASN A 855 -3.77 54.23 -34.09
N SER A 856 -3.26 53.35 -33.25
CA SER A 856 -2.16 53.61 -32.29
C SER A 856 -1.92 52.36 -31.44
N GLY A 857 -0.68 52.12 -31.03
CA GLY A 857 -0.30 50.92 -30.27
C GLY A 857 0.25 51.26 -28.88
N THR A 858 -0.13 50.45 -27.91
CA THR A 858 0.56 50.34 -26.61
C THR A 858 0.42 48.90 -26.09
N SER A 859 1.44 48.43 -25.37
CA SER A 859 1.51 47.08 -24.81
C SER A 859 0.63 46.91 -23.57
N VAL A 860 -0.11 45.81 -23.47
CA VAL A 860 -0.69 45.27 -22.23
C VAL A 860 -0.41 43.76 -22.19
N GLN A 861 -0.24 43.21 -20.99
CA GLN A 861 0.04 41.79 -20.76
C GLN A 861 -1.24 40.95 -20.83
N GLU A 862 -1.15 39.72 -21.33
CA GLU A 862 -2.27 38.78 -21.42
C GLU A 862 -2.47 37.99 -20.11
N VAL A 863 -3.66 37.38 -19.97
CA VAL A 863 -4.19 36.70 -18.78
C VAL A 863 -4.60 35.28 -19.15
#